data_AF-A0A8T2FM48-F1
#
_entry.id   AF-A0A8T2FM48-F1
#
_cell.length_a   1.000
_cell.length_b   1.000
_cell.length_c   1.000
_cell.angle_alpha   90.00
_cell.angle_beta   90.00
_cell.angle_gamma   90.00
#
_symmetry.space_group_name_H-M   'P 1'
#
loop_
_entity.id
_entity.type
_entity.pdbx_description
1 polymer ?
#
loop_
_entity_poly.entity_id
_entity_poly.type
_entity_poly.pdbx_seq_one_letter_code
_entity_poly.pdbx_strand_id
1 'polypeptide(L)'
;MADVYGPVFMAKLGSIKVMIINSKEVAKEIYTVHDKLLERPELTASKLLGYNDSFLTFSPYGLYWREIRKIAVFELFSTSGVDMHMVSRAREADLAFRALYVRWEKRGKPKEGVLVDMKQEFIDLTANISLMMVAGKRYFGENPNCEVKEARRCGKLIREFLDYFALFLLSDVAPVLGFLDWKTKRGMKRTAKGLDKVAEGWIEEHKNKRSDHGRSENDYLDILIKILGQDKIPGLSDTHTKIKALCLNLVLAGSETAIVVLVWAVSLLLNNPHVLRKAQEELDSKIGKERVVEELDIKDLVYLQAIVKETFRLYPPVPLVAYRAVVEDFDIAFCKCHVPAGTQLMVSAWKIHRDPNVWSNPEQFEPERFLTSNRELDVGGQSYKFFPFGLGRRSCPAIPLGMRMVHYLLARFLHSFDLARPSSQDVDMTESNGLVNHKATPLEVTETINIRAGDIKRLKDSMMKECEYLKESFTTYEVLSSYIWKLRSRALKLNPDGITVLGVAVGIRHVLDPPLPKGYYGNAYIDVYVELTVRELEESSISNIANRVKKAKKTAYEKGYIEEELKNTERLMRDDSMFEGVSDGLFFLTDWRNIGWFGSMDFGWNEPVNLRPLTQRESTVHVGMILKPSKSDPSMEGGVKVIMKLPRDAMVEFKREMATMKKLYFGDTN
;
A
#
# COMPACT_ATOMS: atom_id res chain seq x y z
N MET A 1 -18.42 -5.43 -14.26
CA MET A 1 -18.21 -5.98 -15.62
C MET A 1 -18.72 -7.41 -15.75
N ALA A 2 -18.30 -8.35 -14.90
CA ALA A 2 -18.81 -9.73 -14.95
C ALA A 2 -20.34 -9.83 -14.88
N ASP A 3 -21.01 -9.00 -14.07
CA ASP A 3 -22.49 -8.99 -13.99
C ASP A 3 -23.18 -8.50 -15.27
N VAL A 4 -22.46 -7.78 -16.13
CA VAL A 4 -22.98 -7.22 -17.39
C VAL A 4 -22.64 -8.12 -18.58
N TYR A 5 -21.40 -8.59 -18.65
CA TYR A 5 -20.87 -9.34 -19.79
C TYR A 5 -20.86 -10.85 -19.60
N GLY A 6 -21.19 -11.33 -18.39
CA GLY A 6 -21.28 -12.74 -18.06
C GLY A 6 -20.01 -13.33 -17.43
N PRO A 7 -20.01 -14.66 -17.22
CA PRO A 7 -18.97 -15.37 -16.48
C PRO A 7 -17.60 -15.35 -17.17
N VAL A 8 -17.56 -15.05 -18.46
CA VAL A 8 -16.33 -14.91 -19.25
C VAL A 8 -16.53 -13.77 -20.23
N PHE A 9 -15.59 -12.84 -20.26
CA PHE A 9 -15.64 -11.75 -21.24
C PHE A 9 -14.23 -11.36 -21.70
N MET A 10 -14.16 -10.80 -22.91
CA MET A 10 -12.94 -10.26 -23.47
C MET A 10 -13.01 -8.73 -23.46
N ALA A 11 -11.95 -8.09 -22.97
CA ALA A 11 -11.72 -6.66 -23.02
C ALA A 11 -10.48 -6.39 -23.88
N LYS A 12 -10.36 -5.15 -24.37
CA LYS A 12 -9.17 -4.71 -25.11
C LYS A 12 -8.52 -3.57 -24.33
N LEU A 13 -7.29 -3.78 -23.87
CA LEU A 13 -6.46 -2.77 -23.21
C LEU A 13 -5.38 -2.32 -24.19
N GLY A 14 -5.61 -1.18 -24.85
CA GLY A 14 -4.74 -0.72 -25.94
C GLY A 14 -4.74 -1.72 -27.10
N SER A 15 -3.58 -2.29 -27.42
CA SER A 15 -3.45 -3.35 -28.43
C SER A 15 -3.65 -4.77 -27.89
N ILE A 16 -3.71 -4.95 -26.56
CA ILE A 16 -3.78 -6.26 -25.92
C ILE A 16 -5.23 -6.72 -25.76
N LYS A 17 -5.51 -7.97 -26.13
CA LYS A 17 -6.76 -8.66 -25.78
C LYS A 17 -6.61 -9.27 -24.39
N VAL A 18 -7.52 -8.96 -23.47
CA VAL A 18 -7.54 -9.51 -22.12
C VAL A 18 -8.84 -10.26 -21.90
N MET A 19 -8.76 -11.54 -21.59
CA MET A 19 -9.87 -12.40 -21.25
C MET A 19 -9.95 -12.55 -19.72
N ILE A 20 -11.08 -12.16 -19.15
CA ILE A 20 -11.36 -12.29 -17.72
C ILE A 20 -12.31 -13.44 -17.49
N ILE A 21 -11.87 -14.40 -16.67
CA ILE A 21 -12.61 -15.63 -16.35
C ILE A 21 -13.15 -15.55 -14.93
N ASN A 22 -14.45 -15.67 -14.81
CA ASN A 22 -15.21 -15.61 -13.55
C ASN A 22 -16.04 -16.88 -13.33
N SER A 23 -15.90 -17.91 -14.17
CA SER A 23 -16.55 -19.22 -13.99
C SER A 23 -15.53 -20.28 -13.59
N LYS A 24 -15.93 -21.09 -12.61
CA LYS A 24 -15.16 -22.24 -12.11
C LYS A 24 -14.96 -23.31 -13.20
N GLU A 25 -15.95 -23.54 -14.04
CA GLU A 25 -15.95 -24.56 -15.09
C GLU A 25 -14.98 -24.20 -16.21
N VAL A 26 -14.99 -22.93 -16.63
CA VAL A 26 -14.07 -22.41 -17.65
C VAL A 26 -12.64 -22.40 -17.12
N ALA A 27 -12.43 -21.95 -15.87
CA ALA A 27 -11.12 -22.02 -15.23
C ALA A 27 -10.62 -23.48 -15.15
N LYS A 28 -11.47 -24.42 -14.76
CA LYS A 28 -11.14 -25.84 -14.74
C LYS A 28 -10.71 -26.34 -16.11
N GLU A 29 -11.48 -26.08 -17.16
CA GLU A 29 -11.16 -26.53 -18.50
C GLU A 29 -9.80 -26.00 -18.98
N ILE A 30 -9.56 -24.69 -18.82
CA ILE A 30 -8.32 -24.03 -19.24
C ILE A 30 -7.11 -24.64 -18.52
N TYR A 31 -7.18 -24.81 -17.20
CA TYR A 31 -6.03 -25.29 -16.41
C TYR A 31 -5.90 -26.82 -16.37
N THR A 32 -6.83 -27.57 -16.97
CA THR A 32 -6.71 -29.03 -17.13
C THR A 32 -6.36 -29.44 -18.56
N VAL A 33 -6.99 -28.81 -19.55
CA VAL A 33 -6.83 -29.16 -20.97
C VAL A 33 -5.77 -28.30 -21.65
N HIS A 34 -5.75 -27.00 -21.36
CA HIS A 34 -4.97 -26.02 -22.12
C HIS A 34 -3.78 -25.42 -21.35
N ASP A 35 -3.48 -25.86 -20.12
CA ASP A 35 -2.45 -25.25 -19.26
C ASP A 35 -1.06 -25.19 -19.92
N LYS A 36 -0.74 -26.13 -20.81
CA LYS A 36 0.52 -26.15 -21.58
C LYS A 36 0.68 -24.95 -22.50
N LEU A 37 -0.43 -24.38 -22.98
CA LEU A 37 -0.49 -23.23 -23.89
C LEU A 37 -0.46 -21.87 -23.16
N LEU A 38 -0.27 -21.89 -21.84
CA LEU A 38 -0.28 -20.70 -21.01
C LEU A 38 1.13 -20.34 -20.55
N GLU A 39 1.57 -19.13 -20.90
CA GLU A 39 2.87 -18.56 -20.53
C GLU A 39 2.71 -17.31 -19.66
N ARG A 40 3.79 -16.78 -19.08
CA ARG A 40 3.79 -15.42 -18.51
C ARG A 40 3.79 -14.37 -19.64
N PRO A 41 2.96 -13.31 -19.52
CA PRO A 41 3.08 -12.18 -20.43
C PRO A 41 4.42 -11.47 -20.23
N GLU A 42 5.00 -10.99 -21.32
CA GLU A 42 6.20 -10.17 -21.26
C GLU A 42 5.85 -8.78 -20.72
N LEU A 43 6.36 -8.45 -19.54
CA LEU A 43 6.11 -7.17 -18.89
C LEU A 43 7.40 -6.37 -18.80
N THR A 44 7.35 -5.09 -19.15
CA THR A 44 8.49 -4.18 -19.03
C THR A 44 9.01 -4.11 -17.59
N ALA A 45 8.10 -4.10 -16.60
CA ALA A 45 8.47 -4.09 -15.18
C ALA A 45 9.30 -5.33 -14.81
N SER A 46 8.93 -6.51 -15.30
CA SER A 46 9.66 -7.76 -15.03
C SER A 46 11.06 -7.75 -15.65
N LYS A 47 11.21 -7.22 -16.87
CA LYS A 47 12.52 -7.07 -17.51
C LYS A 47 13.43 -6.11 -16.76
N LEU A 48 12.90 -4.97 -16.31
CA LEU A 48 13.69 -3.91 -15.67
C LEU A 48 13.98 -4.13 -14.18
N LEU A 49 13.04 -4.72 -13.44
CA LEU A 49 13.14 -4.93 -12.00
C LEU A 49 13.52 -6.37 -11.62
N GLY A 50 13.13 -7.36 -12.44
CA GLY A 50 13.22 -8.79 -12.14
C GLY A 50 14.44 -9.48 -12.75
N TYR A 51 15.56 -8.77 -12.93
CA TYR A 51 16.79 -9.31 -13.55
C TYR A 51 16.55 -9.93 -14.93
N ASN A 52 15.92 -9.18 -15.83
CA ASN A 52 15.56 -9.68 -17.17
C ASN A 52 14.76 -11.00 -17.10
N ASP A 53 13.69 -10.99 -16.32
CA ASP A 53 12.80 -12.13 -16.09
C ASP A 53 13.46 -13.32 -15.37
N SER A 54 14.56 -13.15 -14.64
CA SER A 54 15.17 -14.23 -13.85
C SER A 54 14.40 -14.56 -12.55
N PHE A 55 13.48 -13.69 -12.11
CA PHE A 55 12.60 -13.98 -10.98
C PHE A 55 11.71 -15.21 -11.27
N LEU A 56 11.66 -16.17 -10.33
CA LEU A 56 10.83 -17.39 -10.45
C LEU A 56 9.36 -17.09 -10.78
N THR A 57 8.86 -15.95 -10.29
CA THR A 57 7.48 -15.51 -10.48
C THR A 57 7.15 -15.18 -11.95
N PHE A 58 8.13 -14.70 -12.73
CA PHE A 58 7.93 -14.13 -14.07
C PHE A 58 8.72 -14.80 -15.17
N SER A 59 9.68 -15.68 -14.84
CA SER A 59 10.52 -16.31 -15.86
C SER A 59 9.72 -17.14 -16.87
N PRO A 60 10.07 -17.08 -18.17
CA PRO A 60 9.44 -17.92 -19.20
C PRO A 60 9.55 -19.40 -18.90
N TYR A 61 8.61 -20.21 -19.40
CA TYR A 61 8.61 -21.64 -19.16
C TYR A 61 9.75 -22.26 -19.96
N GLY A 62 10.59 -23.03 -19.28
CA GLY A 62 11.74 -23.65 -19.90
C GLY A 62 12.57 -24.40 -18.87
N LEU A 63 13.73 -24.89 -19.29
CA LEU A 63 14.64 -25.63 -18.41
C LEU A 63 14.99 -24.81 -17.16
N TYR A 64 15.34 -23.53 -17.33
CA TYR A 64 15.66 -22.63 -16.21
C TYR A 64 14.53 -22.54 -15.18
N TRP A 65 13.31 -22.19 -15.60
CA TRP A 65 12.18 -22.08 -14.67
C TRP A 65 11.86 -23.41 -13.99
N ARG A 66 11.95 -24.54 -14.72
CA ARG A 66 11.68 -25.87 -14.16
C ARG A 66 12.67 -26.22 -13.05
N GLU A 67 13.97 -26.00 -13.28
CA GLU A 67 15.00 -26.30 -12.27
C GLU A 67 14.92 -25.35 -11.07
N ILE A 68 14.72 -24.05 -11.30
CA ILE A 68 14.58 -23.09 -10.20
C ILE A 68 13.30 -23.35 -9.39
N ARG A 69 12.19 -23.72 -10.04
CA ARG A 69 10.97 -24.15 -9.35
C ARG A 69 11.20 -25.44 -8.56
N LYS A 70 11.95 -26.39 -9.11
CA LYS A 70 12.31 -27.64 -8.42
C LYS A 70 13.10 -27.33 -7.14
N ILE A 71 14.13 -26.48 -7.22
CA ILE A 71 14.89 -26.03 -6.05
C ILE A 71 13.96 -25.38 -5.03
N ALA A 72 13.11 -24.43 -5.46
CA ALA A 72 12.18 -23.77 -4.54
C ALA A 72 11.24 -24.75 -3.82
N VAL A 73 10.66 -25.72 -4.54
CA VAL A 73 9.70 -26.66 -3.97
C VAL A 73 10.36 -27.73 -3.08
N PHE A 74 11.49 -28.30 -3.51
CA PHE A 74 12.09 -29.44 -2.82
C PHE A 74 13.08 -29.03 -1.72
N GLU A 75 13.78 -27.90 -1.88
CA GLU A 75 14.84 -27.49 -0.97
C GLU A 75 14.35 -26.41 0.01
N LEU A 76 13.61 -25.42 -0.50
CA LEU A 76 13.21 -24.26 0.32
C LEU A 76 11.84 -24.47 0.99
N PHE A 77 10.83 -24.86 0.20
CA PHE A 77 9.43 -24.95 0.64
C PHE A 77 8.96 -26.38 0.94
N SER A 78 9.88 -27.35 0.98
CA SER A 78 9.59 -28.67 1.53
C SER A 78 9.33 -28.57 3.03
N THR A 79 8.72 -29.61 3.62
CA THR A 79 8.47 -29.64 5.07
C THR A 79 9.75 -29.36 5.86
N SER A 80 10.86 -30.02 5.51
CA SER A 80 12.17 -29.80 6.15
C SER A 80 12.71 -28.38 5.91
N GLY A 81 12.58 -27.85 4.69
CA GLY A 81 13.04 -26.50 4.37
C GLY A 81 12.28 -25.41 5.14
N VAL A 82 10.98 -25.62 5.39
CA VAL A 82 10.18 -24.72 6.22
C VAL A 82 10.47 -24.92 7.72
N ASP A 83 10.59 -26.15 8.18
CA ASP A 83 10.85 -26.50 9.60
C ASP A 83 12.20 -25.98 10.09
N MET A 84 13.21 -25.93 9.21
CA MET A 84 14.54 -25.39 9.52
C MET A 84 14.50 -23.97 10.12
N HIS A 85 13.48 -23.19 9.76
CA HIS A 85 13.31 -21.81 10.19
C HIS A 85 12.27 -21.61 11.30
N MET A 86 11.72 -22.68 11.87
CA MET A 86 10.71 -22.61 12.92
C MET A 86 11.16 -21.76 14.13
N VAL A 87 12.39 -21.98 14.61
CA VAL A 87 12.95 -21.22 15.75
C VAL A 87 13.12 -19.74 15.40
N SER A 88 13.54 -19.43 14.18
CA SER A 88 13.71 -18.05 13.70
C SER A 88 12.36 -17.32 13.66
N ARG A 89 11.33 -17.95 13.09
CA ARG A 89 9.97 -17.40 13.05
C ARG A 89 9.38 -17.20 14.44
N ALA A 90 9.56 -18.17 15.33
CA ALA A 90 9.11 -18.05 16.72
C ALA A 90 9.77 -16.87 17.43
N ARG A 91 11.09 -16.69 17.25
CA ARG A 91 11.84 -15.57 17.81
C ARG A 91 11.35 -14.21 17.30
N GLU A 92 11.11 -14.06 15.99
CA GLU A 92 10.61 -12.79 15.45
C GLU A 92 9.19 -12.47 15.95
N ALA A 93 8.32 -13.48 16.03
CA ALA A 93 6.98 -13.32 16.60
C ALA A 93 7.04 -12.90 18.08
N ASP A 94 7.91 -13.53 18.87
CA ASP A 94 8.12 -13.18 20.27
C ASP A 94 8.61 -11.75 20.44
N LEU A 95 9.59 -11.31 19.63
CA LEU A 95 10.10 -9.94 19.68
C LEU A 95 9.01 -8.92 19.34
N ALA A 96 8.27 -9.14 18.25
CA ALA A 96 7.21 -8.22 17.83
C ALA A 96 6.08 -8.13 18.86
N PHE A 97 5.58 -9.27 19.36
CA PHE A 97 4.48 -9.27 20.33
C PHE A 97 4.92 -8.82 21.72
N ARG A 98 6.17 -9.08 22.15
CA ARG A 98 6.70 -8.47 23.38
C ARG A 98 6.79 -6.95 23.25
N ALA A 99 7.20 -6.42 22.10
CA ALA A 99 7.21 -4.97 21.88
C ALA A 99 5.81 -4.35 21.96
N LEU A 100 4.79 -5.04 21.43
CA LEU A 100 3.39 -4.64 21.59
C LEU A 100 2.93 -4.67 23.06
N TYR A 101 3.27 -5.73 23.79
CA TYR A 101 2.95 -5.84 25.21
C TYR A 101 3.61 -4.71 26.03
N VAL A 102 4.89 -4.44 25.82
CA VAL A 102 5.60 -3.32 26.49
C VAL A 102 4.97 -1.97 26.14
N ARG A 103 4.47 -1.80 24.91
CA ARG A 103 3.73 -0.59 24.52
C ARG A 103 2.41 -0.47 25.27
N TRP A 104 1.69 -1.58 25.45
CA TRP A 104 0.48 -1.64 26.25
C TRP A 104 0.76 -1.38 27.74
N GLU A 105 1.82 -1.93 28.33
CA GLU A 105 2.20 -1.63 29.73
C GLU A 105 2.52 -0.14 29.93
N LYS A 106 3.20 0.48 28.97
CA LYS A 106 3.62 1.89 29.08
C LYS A 106 2.50 2.90 28.82
N ARG A 107 1.55 2.57 27.94
CA ARG A 107 0.57 3.54 27.41
C ARG A 107 -0.89 3.08 27.49
N GLY A 108 -1.11 1.79 27.66
CA GLY A 108 -2.44 1.20 27.66
C GLY A 108 -3.18 1.45 28.97
N LYS A 109 -4.50 1.33 28.91
CA LYS A 109 -5.34 1.28 30.12
C LYS A 109 -6.22 0.03 30.07
N PRO A 110 -6.54 -0.61 31.22
CA PRO A 110 -7.27 -1.88 31.25
C PRO A 110 -8.60 -1.92 30.50
N LYS A 111 -9.27 -0.77 30.29
CA LYS A 111 -10.55 -0.67 29.56
C LYS A 111 -10.46 0.05 28.21
N GLU A 112 -9.40 0.80 27.97
CA GLU A 112 -9.23 1.59 26.72
C GLU A 112 -8.25 0.90 25.76
N GLY A 113 -7.44 -0.04 26.25
CA GLY A 113 -6.39 -0.69 25.47
C GLY A 113 -5.32 0.30 25.00
N VAL A 114 -4.68 -0.01 23.88
CA VAL A 114 -3.76 0.87 23.16
C VAL A 114 -4.11 0.81 21.68
N LEU A 115 -4.17 1.96 20.99
CA LEU A 115 -4.36 1.94 19.54
C LEU A 115 -3.06 1.53 18.86
N VAL A 116 -3.18 0.59 17.92
CA VAL A 116 -2.06 0.04 17.16
C VAL A 116 -2.41 0.01 15.68
N ASP A 117 -1.50 0.48 14.84
CA ASP A 117 -1.59 0.27 13.40
C ASP A 117 -1.11 -1.15 13.08
N MET A 118 -2.04 -2.11 13.11
CA MET A 118 -1.75 -3.51 12.85
C MET A 118 -1.17 -3.77 11.47
N LYS A 119 -1.42 -2.91 10.47
CA LYS A 119 -0.81 -3.05 9.15
C LYS A 119 0.70 -2.87 9.25
N GLN A 120 1.16 -1.82 9.94
CA GLN A 120 2.58 -1.56 10.12
C GLN A 120 3.25 -2.64 10.97
N GLU A 121 2.59 -3.10 12.04
CA GLU A 121 3.14 -4.18 12.87
C GLU A 121 3.35 -5.48 12.08
N PHE A 122 2.38 -5.85 11.23
CA PHE A 122 2.52 -7.02 10.37
C PHE A 122 3.53 -6.80 9.24
N ILE A 123 3.68 -5.58 8.72
CA ILE A 123 4.75 -5.23 7.77
C ILE A 123 6.12 -5.55 8.39
N ASP A 124 6.40 -4.99 9.56
CA ASP A 124 7.69 -5.13 10.22
C ASP A 124 7.98 -6.60 10.57
N LEU A 125 6.99 -7.31 11.13
CA LEU A 125 7.10 -8.72 11.52
C LEU A 125 7.35 -9.65 10.33
N THR A 126 6.52 -9.57 9.29
CA THR A 126 6.62 -10.48 8.13
C THR A 126 7.87 -10.19 7.29
N ALA A 127 8.28 -8.93 7.19
CA ALA A 127 9.51 -8.55 6.51
C ALA A 127 10.74 -9.08 7.28
N ASN A 128 10.80 -8.92 8.60
CA ASN A 128 11.86 -9.49 9.43
C ASN A 128 11.90 -11.01 9.34
N ILE A 129 10.75 -11.70 9.40
CA ILE A 129 10.70 -13.16 9.21
C ILE A 129 11.28 -13.56 7.85
N SER A 130 10.85 -12.90 6.77
CA SER A 130 11.33 -13.21 5.42
C SER A 130 12.82 -12.95 5.27
N LEU A 131 13.32 -11.82 5.78
CA LEU A 131 14.73 -11.46 5.74
C LEU A 131 15.60 -12.38 6.60
N MET A 132 15.11 -12.83 7.76
CA MET A 132 15.81 -13.78 8.62
C MET A 132 15.87 -15.19 8.01
N MET A 133 14.84 -15.61 7.26
CA MET A 133 14.86 -16.89 6.55
C MET A 133 15.75 -16.84 5.31
N VAL A 134 15.81 -15.70 4.62
CA VAL A 134 16.52 -15.57 3.36
C VAL A 134 17.99 -15.18 3.52
N ALA A 135 18.30 -14.26 4.41
CA ALA A 135 19.62 -13.64 4.49
C ALA A 135 20.11 -13.41 5.95
N GLY A 136 19.45 -13.99 6.95
CA GLY A 136 19.81 -13.79 8.36
C GLY A 136 19.74 -12.33 8.84
N LYS A 137 18.97 -11.46 8.16
CA LYS A 137 18.87 -10.02 8.46
C LYS A 137 17.59 -9.66 9.20
N ARG A 138 17.71 -8.76 10.17
CA ARG A 138 16.61 -8.07 10.85
C ARG A 138 16.76 -6.56 10.65
N TYR A 139 15.80 -5.96 9.96
CA TYR A 139 15.83 -4.55 9.57
C TYR A 139 14.87 -3.66 10.36
N PHE A 140 13.78 -4.22 10.86
CA PHE A 140 12.70 -3.46 11.51
C PHE A 140 12.62 -3.76 13.01
N GLY A 141 12.03 -2.86 13.78
CA GLY A 141 11.80 -3.01 15.22
C GLY A 141 12.97 -2.59 16.13
N GLU A 142 12.84 -2.91 17.42
CA GLU A 142 13.84 -2.61 18.44
C GLU A 142 14.99 -3.63 18.35
N ASN A 143 16.22 -3.14 18.09
CA ASN A 143 17.45 -3.92 17.86
C ASN A 143 17.56 -4.59 16.46
N PRO A 144 17.68 -3.80 15.37
CA PRO A 144 18.13 -4.33 14.09
C PRO A 144 19.54 -4.94 14.24
N ASN A 145 19.82 -6.02 13.50
CA ASN A 145 21.15 -6.66 13.50
C ASN A 145 22.05 -6.13 12.36
N CYS A 146 21.67 -5.01 11.77
CA CYS A 146 22.36 -4.35 10.67
C CYS A 146 22.49 -2.85 10.94
N GLU A 147 23.19 -2.14 10.05
CA GLU A 147 23.23 -0.69 10.13
C GLU A 147 21.84 -0.09 9.86
N VAL A 148 21.45 0.92 10.66
CA VAL A 148 20.15 1.61 10.50
C VAL A 148 19.98 2.20 9.10
N LYS A 149 21.08 2.67 8.48
CA LYS A 149 21.08 3.19 7.11
C LYS A 149 20.77 2.10 6.08
N GLU A 150 21.29 0.90 6.27
CA GLU A 150 21.03 -0.26 5.42
C GLU A 150 19.55 -0.66 5.47
N ALA A 151 19.00 -0.83 6.68
CA ALA A 151 17.60 -1.17 6.89
C ALA A 151 16.64 -0.17 6.24
N ARG A 152 16.85 1.14 6.50
CA ARG A 152 16.04 2.22 5.89
C ARG A 152 16.11 2.20 4.37
N ARG A 153 17.30 1.97 3.82
CA ARG A 153 17.51 1.90 2.37
C ARG A 153 16.80 0.70 1.76
N CYS A 154 16.92 -0.49 2.35
CA CYS A 154 16.26 -1.69 1.85
C CYS A 154 14.73 -1.55 1.92
N GLY A 155 14.17 -1.12 3.05
CA GLY A 155 12.72 -0.91 3.18
C GLY A 155 12.17 0.15 2.22
N LYS A 156 12.95 1.19 1.88
CA LYS A 156 12.58 2.14 0.82
C LYS A 156 12.53 1.47 -0.55
N LEU A 157 13.57 0.71 -0.90
CA LEU A 157 13.69 0.06 -2.21
C LEU A 157 12.64 -1.04 -2.44
N ILE A 158 12.30 -1.80 -1.40
CA ILE A 158 11.23 -2.81 -1.46
C ILE A 158 9.88 -2.15 -1.78
N ARG A 159 9.54 -1.05 -1.10
CA ARG A 159 8.31 -0.29 -1.38
C ARG A 159 8.29 0.25 -2.80
N GLU A 160 9.37 0.90 -3.23
CA GLU A 160 9.49 1.38 -4.61
C GLU A 160 9.34 0.25 -5.64
N PHE A 161 9.92 -0.93 -5.37
CA PHE A 161 9.75 -2.09 -6.26
C PHE A 161 8.28 -2.47 -6.40
N LEU A 162 7.56 -2.61 -5.28
CA LEU A 162 6.14 -3.01 -5.29
C LEU A 162 5.28 -1.96 -5.99
N ASP A 163 5.50 -0.68 -5.71
CA ASP A 163 4.80 0.44 -6.33
C ASP A 163 5.00 0.43 -7.85
N TYR A 164 6.26 0.35 -8.32
CA TYR A 164 6.55 0.32 -9.75
C TYR A 164 6.01 -0.93 -10.44
N PHE A 165 6.06 -2.09 -9.78
CA PHE A 165 5.60 -3.34 -10.37
C PHE A 165 4.07 -3.37 -10.53
N ALA A 166 3.34 -2.64 -9.70
CA ALA A 166 1.88 -2.52 -9.78
C ALA A 166 1.38 -1.56 -10.88
N LEU A 167 2.27 -0.80 -11.53
CA LEU A 167 1.87 0.18 -12.56
C LEU A 167 1.51 -0.49 -13.90
N PHE A 168 0.48 0.04 -14.54
CA PHE A 168 0.17 -0.23 -15.94
C PHE A 168 1.01 0.69 -16.84
N LEU A 169 2.00 0.13 -17.54
CA LEU A 169 2.88 0.88 -18.44
C LEU A 169 2.31 0.95 -19.85
N LEU A 170 2.44 2.13 -20.48
CA LEU A 170 2.05 2.32 -21.88
C LEU A 170 2.85 1.43 -22.82
N SER A 171 4.11 1.13 -22.50
CA SER A 171 4.96 0.25 -23.32
C SER A 171 4.47 -1.19 -23.37
N ASP A 172 3.69 -1.61 -22.38
CA ASP A 172 3.10 -2.95 -22.38
C ASP A 172 1.79 -2.95 -23.16
N VAL A 173 0.92 -1.93 -23.00
CA VAL A 173 -0.42 -1.91 -23.64
C VAL A 173 -0.47 -1.25 -25.02
N ALA A 174 0.45 -0.33 -25.32
CA ALA A 174 0.52 0.46 -26.55
C ALA A 174 2.00 0.80 -26.86
N PRO A 175 2.79 -0.15 -27.38
CA PRO A 175 4.25 -0.01 -27.52
C PRO A 175 4.72 1.26 -28.23
N VAL A 176 3.95 1.77 -29.19
CA VAL A 176 4.23 3.04 -29.92
C VAL A 176 4.30 4.25 -28.97
N LEU A 177 3.54 4.23 -27.87
CA LEU A 177 3.53 5.26 -26.83
C LEU A 177 4.51 4.94 -25.68
N GLY A 178 5.25 3.84 -25.75
CA GLY A 178 6.12 3.36 -24.69
C GLY A 178 7.31 4.28 -24.37
N PHE A 179 7.57 5.30 -25.18
CA PHE A 179 8.56 6.35 -24.87
C PHE A 179 8.09 7.27 -23.74
N LEU A 180 6.78 7.39 -23.51
CA LEU A 180 6.22 8.21 -22.42
C LEU A 180 6.54 7.64 -21.04
N ASP A 181 6.76 6.33 -20.92
CA ASP A 181 7.15 5.68 -19.66
C ASP A 181 8.61 5.89 -19.28
N TRP A 182 9.37 6.75 -19.99
CA TRP A 182 10.82 6.86 -19.78
C TRP A 182 11.20 7.20 -18.33
N LYS A 183 10.43 8.08 -17.65
CA LYS A 183 10.66 8.41 -16.23
C LYS A 183 10.43 7.20 -15.33
N THR A 184 9.32 6.49 -15.53
CA THR A 184 8.98 5.29 -14.76
C THR A 184 10.03 4.19 -14.98
N LYS A 185 10.44 3.95 -16.24
CA LYS A 185 11.51 3.01 -16.59
C LYS A 185 12.85 3.39 -15.96
N ARG A 186 13.16 4.69 -15.85
CA ARG A 186 14.38 5.18 -15.16
C ARG A 186 14.30 4.92 -13.66
N GLY A 187 13.15 5.18 -13.04
CA GLY A 187 12.84 4.85 -11.65
C GLY A 187 13.05 3.36 -11.38
N MET A 188 12.42 2.50 -12.18
CA MET A 188 12.59 1.05 -12.12
C MET A 188 14.06 0.62 -12.17
N LYS A 189 14.84 1.14 -13.13
CA LYS A 189 16.27 0.83 -13.23
C LYS A 189 17.08 1.30 -12.01
N ARG A 190 16.74 2.45 -11.43
CA ARG A 190 17.39 2.96 -10.20
C ARG A 190 17.07 2.03 -9.02
N THR A 191 15.81 1.66 -8.84
CA THR A 191 15.37 0.75 -7.77
C THR A 191 15.98 -0.64 -7.94
N ALA A 192 16.01 -1.19 -9.16
CA ALA A 192 16.66 -2.46 -9.47
C ALA A 192 18.15 -2.47 -9.09
N LYS A 193 18.91 -1.42 -9.48
CA LYS A 193 20.31 -1.26 -9.06
C LYS A 193 20.46 -1.12 -7.54
N GLY A 194 19.50 -0.49 -6.89
CA GLY A 194 19.47 -0.35 -5.43
C GLY A 194 19.33 -1.71 -4.74
N LEU A 195 18.35 -2.50 -5.16
CA LEU A 195 18.10 -3.85 -4.64
C LEU A 195 19.25 -4.80 -4.98
N ASP A 196 19.85 -4.65 -6.16
CA ASP A 196 21.00 -5.44 -6.56
C ASP A 196 22.18 -5.27 -5.60
N LYS A 197 22.47 -4.03 -5.20
CA LYS A 197 23.50 -3.74 -4.19
C LYS A 197 23.16 -4.32 -2.81
N VAL A 198 21.88 -4.38 -2.45
CA VAL A 198 21.44 -4.98 -1.17
C VAL A 198 21.67 -6.50 -1.22
N ALA A 199 21.21 -7.16 -2.27
CA ALA A 199 21.40 -8.60 -2.44
C ALA A 199 22.88 -8.99 -2.57
N GLU A 200 23.70 -8.14 -3.21
CA GLU A 200 25.15 -8.30 -3.26
C GLU A 200 25.76 -8.29 -1.86
N GLY A 201 25.39 -7.30 -1.04
CA GLY A 201 25.86 -7.21 0.35
C GLY A 201 25.52 -8.45 1.17
N TRP A 202 24.32 -9.01 0.99
CA TRP A 202 23.96 -10.28 1.64
C TRP A 202 24.90 -11.41 1.25
N ILE A 203 25.22 -11.55 -0.04
CA ILE A 203 26.11 -12.62 -0.53
C ILE A 203 27.55 -12.43 0.00
N GLU A 204 28.08 -11.21 -0.04
CA GLU A 204 29.44 -10.91 0.43
C GLU A 204 29.60 -11.22 1.92
N GLU A 205 28.64 -10.84 2.75
CA GLU A 205 28.65 -11.14 4.18
C GLU A 205 28.64 -12.65 4.47
N HIS A 206 27.83 -13.43 3.75
CA HIS A 206 27.78 -14.89 3.92
C HIS A 206 29.08 -15.56 3.48
N LYS A 207 29.70 -15.08 2.40
CA LYS A 207 31.02 -15.57 1.97
C LYS A 207 32.10 -15.32 3.02
N ASN A 208 32.11 -14.12 3.63
CA ASN A 208 33.09 -13.75 4.66
C ASN A 208 32.86 -14.51 5.99
N LYS A 209 31.61 -14.72 6.40
CA LYS A 209 31.30 -15.53 7.60
C LYS A 209 31.76 -16.98 7.46
N ARG A 210 31.61 -17.57 6.26
CA ARG A 210 32.04 -18.94 5.97
C ARG A 210 33.56 -19.11 6.04
N SER A 211 34.34 -18.10 5.62
CA SER A 211 35.80 -18.18 5.68
C SER A 211 36.34 -18.12 7.10
N ASP A 212 35.69 -17.37 7.99
CA ASP A 212 36.25 -17.08 9.32
C ASP A 212 35.87 -18.08 10.42
N HIS A 213 34.68 -18.72 10.36
CA HIS A 213 34.14 -19.44 11.53
C HIS A 213 33.70 -20.90 11.30
N GLY A 214 33.78 -21.44 10.07
CA GLY A 214 33.45 -22.85 9.77
C GLY A 214 32.00 -23.30 10.09
N ARG A 215 31.18 -22.44 10.70
CA ARG A 215 29.75 -22.62 10.97
C ARG A 215 28.97 -21.78 9.97
N SER A 216 28.28 -22.43 9.03
CA SER A 216 27.25 -21.76 8.24
C SER A 216 26.03 -21.55 9.15
N GLU A 217 25.48 -20.35 9.17
CA GLU A 217 24.04 -20.22 9.43
C GLU A 217 23.34 -21.06 8.35
N ASN A 218 22.28 -21.79 8.67
CA ASN A 218 21.56 -22.56 7.66
C ASN A 218 20.38 -21.71 7.24
N ASP A 219 20.61 -20.73 6.37
CA ASP A 219 19.54 -19.95 5.75
C ASP A 219 19.35 -20.28 4.27
N TYR A 220 18.30 -19.71 3.65
CA TYR A 220 18.03 -20.01 2.25
C TYR A 220 19.11 -19.48 1.31
N LEU A 221 19.79 -18.37 1.62
CA LEU A 221 20.92 -17.91 0.82
C LEU A 221 22.08 -18.91 0.87
N ASP A 222 22.38 -19.46 2.05
CA ASP A 222 23.41 -20.46 2.20
C ASP A 222 23.12 -21.75 1.39
N ILE A 223 21.86 -22.19 1.38
CA ILE A 223 21.38 -23.32 0.56
C ILE A 223 21.51 -23.00 -0.93
N LEU A 224 21.08 -21.81 -1.36
CA LEU A 224 21.13 -21.40 -2.76
C LEU A 224 22.58 -21.28 -3.27
N ILE A 225 23.50 -20.73 -2.47
CA ILE A 225 24.93 -20.69 -2.80
C ILE A 225 25.48 -22.10 -2.99
N LYS A 226 25.12 -23.04 -2.11
CA LYS A 226 25.59 -24.43 -2.18
C LYS A 226 25.09 -25.14 -3.45
N ILE A 227 23.80 -25.05 -3.73
CA ILE A 227 23.17 -25.75 -4.86
C ILE A 227 23.58 -25.12 -6.19
N LEU A 228 23.40 -23.81 -6.34
CA LEU A 228 23.65 -23.12 -7.61
C LEU A 228 25.15 -22.92 -7.88
N GLY A 229 26.01 -23.02 -6.85
CA GLY A 229 27.46 -23.04 -7.02
C GLY A 229 27.98 -24.35 -7.61
N GLN A 230 27.26 -25.45 -7.43
CA GLN A 230 27.62 -26.78 -7.96
C GLN A 230 26.97 -27.06 -9.32
N ASP A 231 25.73 -26.62 -9.50
CA ASP A 231 24.95 -26.89 -10.72
C ASP A 231 25.07 -25.76 -11.76
N LYS A 232 25.57 -26.11 -12.95
CA LYS A 232 25.51 -25.24 -14.12
C LYS A 232 24.12 -25.35 -14.79
N ILE A 233 23.08 -24.83 -14.12
CA ILE A 233 21.75 -24.72 -14.74
C ILE A 233 21.89 -23.80 -15.97
N PRO A 234 21.70 -24.31 -17.20
CA PRO A 234 21.73 -23.48 -18.41
C PRO A 234 20.55 -22.50 -18.38
N GLY A 235 20.74 -21.24 -18.79
CA GLY A 235 19.63 -20.30 -18.80
C GLY A 235 20.02 -18.83 -18.86
N LEU A 236 19.03 -17.99 -18.48
CA LEU A 236 18.94 -16.54 -18.74
C LEU A 236 20.04 -15.67 -18.11
N SER A 237 20.78 -16.16 -17.13
CA SER A 237 21.81 -15.39 -16.42
C SER A 237 22.92 -16.27 -15.84
N ASP A 238 23.97 -15.63 -15.32
CA ASP A 238 25.02 -16.30 -14.55
C ASP A 238 24.53 -16.75 -13.17
N THR A 239 25.29 -17.63 -12.51
CA THR A 239 24.97 -18.20 -11.19
C THR A 239 24.76 -17.13 -10.11
N HIS A 240 25.57 -16.08 -10.11
CA HIS A 240 25.51 -15.04 -9.08
C HIS A 240 24.22 -14.22 -9.21
N THR A 241 23.85 -13.87 -10.45
CA THR A 241 22.55 -13.25 -10.74
C THR A 241 21.37 -14.14 -10.36
N LYS A 242 21.44 -15.46 -10.58
CA LYS A 242 20.38 -16.40 -10.18
C LYS A 242 20.13 -16.40 -8.67
N ILE A 243 21.21 -16.40 -7.89
CA ILE A 243 21.12 -16.38 -6.42
C ILE A 243 20.46 -15.08 -5.95
N LYS A 244 20.94 -13.92 -6.42
CA LYS A 244 20.35 -12.61 -6.08
C LYS A 244 18.86 -12.53 -6.46
N ALA A 245 18.54 -12.97 -7.67
CA ALA A 245 17.17 -12.97 -8.18
C ALA A 245 16.24 -13.82 -7.32
N LEU A 246 16.67 -15.00 -6.88
CA LEU A 246 15.89 -15.87 -6.02
C LEU A 246 15.71 -15.29 -4.61
N CYS A 247 16.78 -14.82 -3.96
CA CYS A 247 16.69 -14.22 -2.63
C CYS A 247 15.72 -13.03 -2.62
N LEU A 248 15.85 -12.11 -3.59
CA LEU A 248 14.93 -10.98 -3.70
C LEU A 248 13.51 -11.43 -4.02
N ASN A 249 13.31 -12.42 -4.90
CA ASN A 249 11.98 -12.91 -5.21
C ASN A 249 11.28 -13.52 -3.98
N LEU A 250 12.01 -14.23 -3.11
CA LEU A 250 11.49 -14.79 -1.85
C LEU A 250 11.03 -13.69 -0.88
N VAL A 251 11.86 -12.67 -0.66
CA VAL A 251 11.54 -11.56 0.26
C VAL A 251 10.34 -10.75 -0.26
N LEU A 252 10.35 -10.40 -1.55
CA LEU A 252 9.34 -9.53 -2.17
C LEU A 252 7.98 -10.23 -2.32
N ALA A 253 7.95 -11.49 -2.75
CA ALA A 253 6.68 -12.21 -2.99
C ALA A 253 6.03 -12.74 -1.69
N GLY A 254 6.84 -13.09 -0.69
CA GLY A 254 6.36 -13.72 0.54
C GLY A 254 5.81 -12.76 1.59
N SER A 255 6.38 -11.55 1.72
CA SER A 255 6.04 -10.63 2.80
C SER A 255 4.65 -10.00 2.59
N GLU A 256 4.43 -9.37 1.44
CA GLU A 256 3.23 -8.56 1.17
C GLU A 256 1.93 -9.38 1.23
N THR A 257 1.96 -10.60 0.70
CA THR A 257 0.78 -11.47 0.66
C THR A 257 0.37 -11.94 2.06
N ALA A 258 1.32 -12.25 2.95
CA ALA A 258 1.04 -12.63 4.33
C ALA A 258 0.45 -11.46 5.14
N ILE A 259 0.98 -10.25 4.95
CA ILE A 259 0.46 -9.02 5.59
C ILE A 259 -1.01 -8.83 5.24
N VAL A 260 -1.35 -8.93 3.96
CA VAL A 260 -2.72 -8.78 3.48
C VAL A 260 -3.67 -9.74 4.19
N VAL A 261 -3.32 -11.03 4.28
CA VAL A 261 -4.20 -12.01 4.93
C VAL A 261 -4.35 -11.73 6.42
N LEU A 262 -3.27 -11.40 7.13
CA LEU A 262 -3.33 -11.11 8.57
C LEU A 262 -4.18 -9.87 8.86
N VAL A 263 -4.04 -8.81 8.06
CA VAL A 263 -4.85 -7.59 8.20
C VAL A 263 -6.33 -7.87 7.94
N TRP A 264 -6.66 -8.63 6.89
CA TRP A 264 -8.04 -9.01 6.61
C TRP A 264 -8.63 -9.92 7.67
N ALA A 265 -7.87 -10.90 8.16
CA ALA A 265 -8.31 -11.80 9.23
C ALA A 265 -8.66 -11.01 10.50
N VAL A 266 -7.78 -10.12 10.95
CA VAL A 266 -8.05 -9.28 12.13
C VAL A 266 -9.26 -8.36 11.90
N SER A 267 -9.39 -7.76 10.71
CA SER A 267 -10.53 -6.90 10.37
C SER A 267 -11.86 -7.66 10.38
N LEU A 268 -11.88 -8.86 9.80
CA LEU A 268 -13.02 -9.76 9.79
C LEU A 268 -13.42 -10.19 11.21
N LEU A 269 -12.46 -10.55 12.05
CA LEU A 269 -12.70 -10.94 13.44
C LEU A 269 -13.24 -9.78 14.29
N LEU A 270 -12.73 -8.56 14.10
CA LEU A 270 -13.23 -7.38 14.79
C LEU A 270 -14.67 -7.02 14.41
N ASN A 271 -15.07 -7.28 13.16
CA ASN A 271 -16.45 -7.13 12.70
C ASN A 271 -17.34 -8.33 13.05
N ASN A 272 -16.76 -9.45 13.49
CA ASN A 272 -17.48 -10.68 13.87
C ASN A 272 -17.05 -11.16 15.27
N PRO A 273 -17.43 -10.45 16.35
CA PRO A 273 -16.97 -10.77 17.71
C PRO A 273 -17.31 -12.18 18.19
N HIS A 274 -18.38 -12.77 17.65
CA HIS A 274 -18.76 -14.15 17.97
C HIS A 274 -17.76 -15.17 17.39
N VAL A 275 -17.21 -14.93 16.20
CA VAL A 275 -16.14 -15.74 15.61
C VAL A 275 -14.84 -15.56 16.40
N LEU A 276 -14.51 -14.31 16.74
CA LEU A 276 -13.34 -14.00 17.56
C LEU A 276 -13.37 -14.75 18.90
N ARG A 277 -14.49 -14.73 19.62
CA ARG A 277 -14.64 -15.48 20.87
C ARG A 277 -14.45 -16.98 20.70
N LYS A 278 -15.05 -17.59 19.68
CA LYS A 278 -14.86 -19.02 19.39
C LYS A 278 -13.39 -19.37 19.11
N ALA A 279 -12.67 -18.51 18.40
CA ALA A 279 -11.23 -18.69 18.18
C ALA A 279 -10.42 -18.59 19.48
N GLN A 280 -10.75 -17.63 20.35
CA GLN A 280 -10.10 -17.49 21.65
C GLN A 280 -10.44 -18.67 22.58
N GLU A 281 -11.69 -19.17 22.56
CA GLU A 281 -12.10 -20.38 23.29
C GLU A 281 -11.35 -21.64 22.82
N GLU A 282 -11.15 -21.79 21.51
CA GLU A 282 -10.32 -22.87 20.96
C GLU A 282 -8.88 -22.77 21.45
N LEU A 283 -8.29 -21.56 21.39
CA LEU A 283 -6.92 -21.32 21.87
C LEU A 283 -6.77 -21.59 23.37
N ASP A 284 -7.69 -21.08 24.19
CA ASP A 284 -7.70 -21.30 25.64
C ASP A 284 -7.86 -22.80 25.97
N SER A 285 -8.73 -23.52 25.24
CA SER A 285 -8.95 -24.94 25.47
C SER A 285 -7.78 -25.83 25.04
N LYS A 286 -7.10 -25.50 23.95
CA LYS A 286 -6.04 -26.34 23.37
C LYS A 286 -4.65 -26.02 23.92
N ILE A 287 -4.40 -24.75 24.23
CA ILE A 287 -3.07 -24.24 24.60
C ILE A 287 -2.99 -23.88 26.08
N GLY A 288 -4.08 -23.33 26.64
CA GLY A 288 -4.10 -22.77 27.99
C GLY A 288 -3.41 -21.41 28.09
N LYS A 289 -3.09 -20.96 29.31
CA LYS A 289 -2.50 -19.62 29.57
C LYS A 289 -1.08 -19.65 30.11
N GLU A 290 -0.54 -20.85 30.38
CA GLU A 290 0.78 -21.05 31.00
C GLU A 290 1.95 -20.99 30.00
N ARG A 291 1.64 -21.13 28.70
CA ARG A 291 2.62 -21.07 27.62
C ARG A 291 2.02 -20.37 26.41
N VAL A 292 2.89 -20.04 25.47
CA VAL A 292 2.52 -19.42 24.21
C VAL A 292 2.25 -20.45 23.13
N VAL A 293 1.50 -20.06 22.09
CA VAL A 293 1.29 -20.89 20.90
C VAL A 293 2.61 -21.17 20.20
N GLU A 294 2.85 -22.43 19.85
CA GLU A 294 3.95 -22.89 19.01
C GLU A 294 3.44 -23.32 17.63
N GLU A 295 4.31 -23.33 16.62
CA GLU A 295 3.92 -23.72 15.24
C GLU A 295 3.35 -25.14 15.16
N LEU A 296 3.79 -26.04 16.04
CA LEU A 296 3.34 -27.43 16.08
C LEU A 296 1.90 -27.59 16.60
N ASP A 297 1.39 -26.60 17.34
CA ASP A 297 0.03 -26.60 17.87
C ASP A 297 -1.03 -26.35 16.79
N ILE A 298 -0.64 -25.74 15.66
CA ILE A 298 -1.57 -25.28 14.62
C ILE A 298 -2.46 -26.41 14.09
N LYS A 299 -1.95 -27.65 14.05
CA LYS A 299 -2.71 -28.83 13.61
C LYS A 299 -4.00 -29.06 14.44
N ASP A 300 -3.99 -28.64 15.71
CA ASP A 300 -5.09 -28.84 16.66
C ASP A 300 -6.06 -27.65 16.72
N LEU A 301 -5.70 -26.52 16.07
CA LEU A 301 -6.50 -25.28 16.00
C LEU A 301 -7.38 -25.26 14.74
N VAL A 302 -8.35 -26.16 14.67
CA VAL A 302 -9.14 -26.44 13.46
C VAL A 302 -10.05 -25.25 13.09
N TYR A 303 -10.64 -24.57 14.08
CA TYR A 303 -11.48 -23.40 13.84
C TYR A 303 -10.66 -22.19 13.38
N LEU A 304 -9.46 -21.98 13.94
CA LEU A 304 -8.52 -20.97 13.43
C LEU A 304 -8.12 -21.25 11.98
N GLN A 305 -7.84 -22.50 11.61
CA GLN A 305 -7.57 -22.86 10.22
C GLN A 305 -8.76 -22.55 9.30
N ALA A 306 -10.00 -22.78 9.77
CA ALA A 306 -11.21 -22.43 9.05
C ALA A 306 -11.37 -20.91 8.86
N ILE A 307 -11.03 -20.10 9.87
CA ILE A 307 -11.00 -18.63 9.79
C ILE A 307 -10.04 -18.16 8.70
N VAL A 308 -8.84 -18.75 8.63
CA VAL A 308 -7.86 -18.37 7.61
C VAL A 308 -8.33 -18.76 6.21
N LYS A 309 -8.93 -19.95 6.02
CA LYS A 309 -9.54 -20.34 4.74
C LYS A 309 -10.67 -19.39 4.33
N GLU A 310 -11.54 -18.98 5.25
CA GLU A 310 -12.63 -18.04 4.96
C GLU A 310 -12.11 -16.62 4.69
N THR A 311 -11.02 -16.22 5.36
CA THR A 311 -10.31 -14.98 5.04
C THR A 311 -9.76 -15.01 3.63
N PHE A 312 -9.13 -16.09 3.19
CA PHE A 312 -8.66 -16.25 1.82
C PHE A 312 -9.80 -16.24 0.78
N ARG A 313 -10.97 -16.75 1.13
CA ARG A 313 -12.14 -16.80 0.24
C ARG A 313 -12.69 -15.40 -0.01
N LEU A 314 -12.87 -14.63 1.06
CA LEU A 314 -13.38 -13.27 0.97
C LEU A 314 -12.28 -12.31 0.48
N TYR A 315 -11.09 -12.31 1.07
CA TYR A 315 -10.05 -11.36 0.69
C TYR A 315 -8.81 -12.07 0.17
N PRO A 316 -8.89 -12.69 -1.03
CA PRO A 316 -7.72 -13.31 -1.65
C PRO A 316 -6.65 -12.24 -1.87
N PRO A 317 -5.40 -12.46 -1.42
CA PRO A 317 -4.34 -11.46 -1.56
C PRO A 317 -4.10 -11.03 -3.00
N VAL A 318 -4.31 -11.94 -3.95
CA VAL A 318 -4.27 -11.65 -5.39
C VAL A 318 -5.66 -11.95 -5.96
N PRO A 319 -6.51 -10.95 -6.19
CA PRO A 319 -7.91 -11.16 -6.59
C PRO A 319 -8.05 -11.61 -8.05
N LEU A 320 -7.14 -11.14 -8.92
CA LEU A 320 -6.98 -11.60 -10.30
C LEU A 320 -5.74 -12.49 -10.38
N VAL A 321 -5.94 -13.79 -10.21
CA VAL A 321 -4.84 -14.76 -10.23
C VAL A 321 -4.52 -15.20 -11.66
N ALA A 322 -3.40 -15.91 -11.76
CA ALA A 322 -3.04 -16.67 -12.95
C ALA A 322 -3.06 -15.82 -14.23
N TYR A 323 -2.44 -14.63 -14.15
CA TYR A 323 -2.17 -13.80 -15.31
C TYR A 323 -1.23 -14.52 -16.29
N ARG A 324 -1.78 -14.90 -17.45
CA ARG A 324 -1.10 -15.67 -18.51
C ARG A 324 -1.19 -14.98 -19.86
N ALA A 325 -0.29 -15.30 -20.77
CA ALA A 325 -0.42 -15.06 -22.20
C ALA A 325 -0.63 -16.41 -22.91
N VAL A 326 -1.55 -16.44 -23.86
CA VAL A 326 -1.84 -17.60 -24.70
C VAL A 326 -0.80 -17.67 -25.81
N VAL A 327 -0.11 -18.80 -25.95
CA VAL A 327 0.94 -18.97 -26.98
C VAL A 327 0.41 -19.44 -28.33
N GLU A 328 -0.68 -20.21 -28.32
CA GLU A 328 -1.30 -20.81 -29.50
C GLU A 328 -2.83 -20.73 -29.36
N ASP A 329 -3.51 -20.57 -30.49
CA ASP A 329 -4.98 -20.52 -30.53
C ASP A 329 -5.59 -21.80 -29.93
N PHE A 330 -6.68 -21.65 -29.17
CA PHE A 330 -7.48 -22.79 -28.73
C PHE A 330 -8.95 -22.43 -28.53
N ASP A 331 -9.82 -23.43 -28.57
CA ASP A 331 -11.24 -23.29 -28.27
C ASP A 331 -11.53 -23.80 -26.86
N ILE A 332 -12.38 -23.07 -26.13
CA ILE A 332 -12.93 -23.50 -24.85
C ILE A 332 -14.34 -24.04 -25.11
N ALA A 333 -14.53 -25.33 -24.89
CA ALA A 333 -15.77 -26.05 -25.12
C ALA A 333 -16.91 -25.57 -24.23
N PHE A 334 -16.66 -25.28 -22.95
CA PHE A 334 -17.71 -24.90 -22.00
C PHE A 334 -18.44 -23.60 -22.38
N CYS A 335 -17.69 -22.57 -22.80
CA CYS A 335 -18.26 -21.30 -23.28
C CYS A 335 -18.49 -21.28 -24.81
N LYS A 336 -18.04 -22.32 -25.53
CA LYS A 336 -17.95 -22.35 -27.00
C LYS A 336 -17.25 -21.10 -27.56
N CYS A 337 -16.12 -20.74 -26.95
CA CYS A 337 -15.41 -19.51 -27.27
C CYS A 337 -14.00 -19.78 -27.77
N HIS A 338 -13.64 -19.12 -28.87
CA HIS A 338 -12.32 -19.18 -29.47
C HIS A 338 -11.37 -18.17 -28.82
N VAL A 339 -10.17 -18.61 -28.47
CA VAL A 339 -9.14 -17.80 -27.80
C VAL A 339 -7.91 -17.70 -28.70
N PRO A 340 -7.68 -16.55 -29.35
CA PRO A 340 -6.50 -16.35 -30.18
C PRO A 340 -5.21 -16.25 -29.38
N ALA A 341 -4.09 -16.64 -29.99
CA ALA A 341 -2.74 -16.42 -29.51
C ALA A 341 -2.46 -14.93 -29.23
N GLY A 342 -1.62 -14.68 -28.24
CA GLY A 342 -1.35 -13.33 -27.72
C GLY A 342 -2.45 -12.77 -26.81
N THR A 343 -3.58 -13.46 -26.66
CA THR A 343 -4.58 -13.09 -25.65
C THR A 343 -4.00 -13.26 -24.25
N GLN A 344 -4.15 -12.25 -23.41
CA GLN A 344 -3.83 -12.35 -22.00
C GLN A 344 -5.05 -12.82 -21.21
N LEU A 345 -4.82 -13.68 -20.23
CA LEU A 345 -5.86 -14.37 -19.49
C LEU A 345 -5.68 -14.09 -18.00
N MET A 346 -6.78 -13.77 -17.31
CA MET A 346 -6.81 -13.63 -15.86
C MET A 346 -8.02 -14.37 -15.29
N VAL A 347 -7.84 -15.07 -14.17
CA VAL A 347 -8.94 -15.71 -13.44
C VAL A 347 -9.27 -14.87 -12.21
N SER A 348 -10.53 -14.47 -12.08
CA SER A 348 -11.02 -13.76 -10.90
C SER A 348 -11.28 -14.73 -9.76
N ALA A 349 -10.30 -14.89 -8.88
CA ALA A 349 -10.49 -15.58 -7.61
C ALA A 349 -11.58 -14.86 -6.79
N TRP A 350 -11.55 -13.53 -6.75
CA TRP A 350 -12.52 -12.73 -6.00
C TRP A 350 -13.97 -13.02 -6.40
N LYS A 351 -14.26 -13.12 -7.71
CA LYS A 351 -15.62 -13.39 -8.20
C LYS A 351 -16.03 -14.86 -8.01
N ILE A 352 -15.14 -15.82 -8.32
CA ILE A 352 -15.45 -17.25 -8.18
C ILE A 352 -15.62 -17.65 -6.71
N HIS A 353 -14.83 -17.06 -5.80
CA HIS A 353 -14.91 -17.33 -4.36
C HIS A 353 -16.16 -16.71 -3.71
N ARG A 354 -16.88 -15.84 -4.43
CA ARG A 354 -18.15 -15.21 -4.04
C ARG A 354 -19.33 -15.58 -4.95
N ASP A 355 -19.15 -16.54 -5.85
CA ASP A 355 -20.24 -16.91 -6.75
C ASP A 355 -21.35 -17.62 -5.95
N PRO A 356 -22.60 -17.08 -5.90
CA PRO A 356 -23.70 -17.71 -5.18
C PRO A 356 -24.08 -19.09 -5.72
N ASN A 357 -23.70 -19.43 -6.96
CA ASN A 357 -23.87 -20.77 -7.52
C ASN A 357 -22.83 -21.77 -7.03
N VAL A 358 -21.77 -21.29 -6.38
CA VAL A 358 -20.64 -22.08 -5.88
C VAL A 358 -20.59 -22.11 -4.36
N TRP A 359 -20.98 -21.00 -3.71
CA TRP A 359 -20.92 -20.79 -2.27
C TRP A 359 -22.26 -20.34 -1.70
N SER A 360 -22.73 -20.99 -0.64
CA SER A 360 -23.88 -20.52 0.14
C SER A 360 -23.52 -19.26 0.93
N ASN A 361 -24.40 -18.26 0.95
CA ASN A 361 -24.17 -16.97 1.63
C ASN A 361 -22.78 -16.37 1.31
N PRO A 362 -22.45 -16.13 0.03
CA PRO A 362 -21.08 -15.88 -0.40
C PRO A 362 -20.45 -14.62 0.20
N GLU A 363 -21.23 -13.63 0.59
CA GLU A 363 -20.71 -12.39 1.18
C GLU A 363 -20.53 -12.46 2.71
N GLN A 364 -21.05 -13.51 3.36
CA GLN A 364 -20.93 -13.66 4.82
C GLN A 364 -19.60 -14.29 5.21
N PHE A 365 -19.02 -13.79 6.29
CA PHE A 365 -17.85 -14.40 6.93
C PHE A 365 -18.31 -15.55 7.82
N GLU A 366 -18.25 -16.78 7.30
CA GLU A 366 -18.76 -17.98 7.97
C GLU A 366 -17.69 -19.09 7.95
N PRO A 367 -16.70 -19.07 8.86
CA PRO A 367 -15.67 -20.10 8.94
C PRO A 367 -16.21 -21.53 9.05
N GLU A 368 -17.38 -21.71 9.66
CA GLU A 368 -18.06 -23.00 9.85
C GLU A 368 -18.26 -23.79 8.54
N ARG A 369 -18.33 -23.11 7.38
CA ARG A 369 -18.41 -23.78 6.08
C ARG A 369 -17.20 -24.68 5.78
N PHE A 370 -16.04 -24.35 6.33
CA PHE A 370 -14.81 -25.14 6.21
C PHE A 370 -14.68 -26.24 7.27
N LEU A 371 -15.60 -26.30 8.23
CA LEU A 371 -15.72 -27.42 9.17
C LEU A 371 -16.74 -28.47 8.70
N THR A 372 -17.67 -28.07 7.82
CA THR A 372 -18.81 -28.87 7.39
C THR A 372 -18.72 -29.18 5.89
N SER A 373 -19.43 -28.43 5.05
CA SER A 373 -19.62 -28.67 3.62
C SER A 373 -18.34 -28.58 2.78
N ASN A 374 -17.30 -27.92 3.28
CA ASN A 374 -16.02 -27.72 2.59
C ASN A 374 -14.81 -28.21 3.41
N ARG A 375 -15.00 -29.21 4.27
CA ARG A 375 -13.93 -29.74 5.14
C ARG A 375 -12.70 -30.21 4.37
N GLU A 376 -12.92 -31.00 3.32
CA GLU A 376 -11.87 -31.59 2.48
C GLU A 376 -11.28 -30.60 1.46
N LEU A 377 -11.71 -29.35 1.48
CA LEU A 377 -11.29 -28.37 0.50
C LEU A 377 -9.87 -27.86 0.80
N ASP A 378 -8.95 -28.12 -0.13
CA ASP A 378 -7.56 -27.68 -0.07
C ASP A 378 -7.37 -26.27 -0.65
N VAL A 379 -6.30 -25.61 -0.22
CA VAL A 379 -5.91 -24.26 -0.69
C VAL A 379 -5.14 -24.28 -2.02
N GLY A 380 -4.77 -25.47 -2.50
CA GLY A 380 -3.94 -25.71 -3.69
C GLY A 380 -4.70 -25.66 -5.01
N GLY A 381 -6.03 -25.51 -4.97
CA GLY A 381 -6.83 -25.14 -6.14
C GLY A 381 -7.39 -26.29 -6.97
N GLN A 382 -7.30 -27.54 -6.50
CA GLN A 382 -7.74 -28.71 -7.26
C GLN A 382 -9.25 -28.73 -7.53
N SER A 383 -10.03 -28.10 -6.66
CA SER A 383 -11.49 -28.00 -6.80
C SER A 383 -11.94 -26.91 -7.77
N TYR A 384 -11.05 -26.01 -8.19
CA TYR A 384 -11.35 -24.82 -9.02
C TYR A 384 -12.43 -23.88 -8.46
N LYS A 385 -12.95 -24.12 -7.25
CA LYS A 385 -13.84 -23.20 -6.53
C LYS A 385 -13.12 -22.38 -5.46
N PHE A 386 -11.97 -22.84 -5.00
CA PHE A 386 -11.13 -22.17 -4.01
C PHE A 386 -9.66 -22.39 -4.37
N PHE A 387 -8.93 -21.31 -4.64
CA PHE A 387 -7.56 -21.35 -5.16
C PHE A 387 -6.78 -20.07 -4.81
N PRO A 388 -6.69 -19.70 -3.52
CA PRO A 388 -6.01 -18.45 -3.11
C PRO A 388 -4.52 -18.42 -3.48
N PHE A 389 -3.92 -19.57 -3.78
CA PHE A 389 -2.52 -19.71 -4.21
C PHE A 389 -2.35 -19.88 -5.73
N GLY A 390 -3.39 -19.59 -6.52
CA GLY A 390 -3.38 -19.69 -7.97
C GLY A 390 -3.60 -21.11 -8.50
N LEU A 391 -3.42 -21.28 -9.82
CA LEU A 391 -3.81 -22.48 -10.57
C LEU A 391 -2.68 -22.97 -11.50
N GLY A 392 -2.79 -24.25 -11.88
CA GLY A 392 -1.95 -24.91 -12.90
C GLY A 392 -0.49 -25.10 -12.50
N ARG A 393 0.37 -25.32 -13.50
CA ARG A 393 1.84 -25.50 -13.32
C ARG A 393 2.52 -24.38 -12.56
N ARG A 394 1.87 -23.21 -12.49
CA ARG A 394 2.42 -21.94 -12.01
C ARG A 394 1.70 -21.45 -10.75
N SER A 395 1.00 -22.34 -10.06
CA SER A 395 0.53 -22.14 -8.68
C SER A 395 1.69 -21.82 -7.74
N CYS A 396 1.39 -21.17 -6.62
CA CYS A 396 2.38 -20.76 -5.64
C CYS A 396 3.16 -21.98 -5.11
N PRO A 397 4.50 -22.00 -5.19
CA PRO A 397 5.30 -23.08 -4.62
C PRO A 397 5.39 -22.98 -3.08
N ALA A 398 5.12 -21.80 -2.51
CA ALA A 398 5.29 -21.50 -1.08
C ALA A 398 4.02 -21.75 -0.24
N ILE A 399 3.06 -22.56 -0.72
CA ILE A 399 1.85 -22.91 0.05
C ILE A 399 2.19 -23.38 1.47
N PRO A 400 3.16 -24.30 1.68
CA PRO A 400 3.48 -24.80 3.03
C PRO A 400 3.93 -23.68 3.97
N LEU A 401 4.81 -22.79 3.50
CA LEU A 401 5.30 -21.66 4.28
C LEU A 401 4.20 -20.63 4.53
N GLY A 402 3.46 -20.24 3.48
CA GLY A 402 2.43 -19.21 3.57
C GLY A 402 1.30 -19.58 4.54
N MET A 403 0.78 -20.81 4.44
CA MET A 403 -0.24 -21.30 5.38
C MET A 403 0.30 -21.37 6.81
N ARG A 404 1.54 -21.83 7.00
CA ARG A 404 2.15 -21.91 8.33
C ARG A 404 2.32 -20.54 8.95
N MET A 405 2.87 -19.57 8.21
CA MET A 405 3.03 -18.20 8.70
C MET A 405 1.70 -17.57 9.09
N VAL A 406 0.69 -17.62 8.22
CA VAL A 406 -0.59 -16.96 8.50
C VAL A 406 -1.29 -17.60 9.69
N HIS A 407 -1.38 -18.94 9.75
CA HIS A 407 -1.98 -19.61 10.90
C HIS A 407 -1.22 -19.31 12.19
N TYR A 408 0.11 -19.47 12.19
CA TYR A 408 0.93 -19.28 13.38
C TYR A 408 0.85 -17.85 13.92
N LEU A 409 1.07 -16.86 13.06
CA LEU A 409 1.08 -15.47 13.48
C LEU A 409 -0.31 -15.00 13.95
N LEU A 410 -1.38 -15.45 13.29
CA LEU A 410 -2.74 -15.15 13.74
C LEU A 410 -3.04 -15.82 15.10
N ALA A 411 -2.74 -17.12 15.25
CA ALA A 411 -2.94 -17.85 16.51
C ALA A 411 -2.21 -17.17 17.66
N ARG A 412 -0.92 -16.90 17.46
CA ARG A 412 -0.03 -16.28 18.44
C ARG A 412 -0.51 -14.89 18.83
N PHE A 413 -1.03 -14.11 17.87
CA PHE A 413 -1.60 -12.79 18.13
C PHE A 413 -2.90 -12.87 18.94
N LEU A 414 -3.88 -13.68 18.51
CA LEU A 414 -5.18 -13.82 19.17
C LEU A 414 -5.09 -14.45 20.57
N HIS A 415 -4.08 -15.28 20.80
CA HIS A 415 -3.80 -15.88 22.10
C HIS A 415 -3.14 -14.89 23.08
N SER A 416 -2.37 -13.93 22.57
CA SER A 416 -1.62 -12.99 23.41
C SER A 416 -2.39 -11.72 23.76
N PHE A 417 -3.41 -11.36 22.98
CA PHE A 417 -4.09 -10.07 23.11
C PHE A 417 -5.59 -10.19 22.97
N ASP A 418 -6.31 -9.47 23.84
CA ASP A 418 -7.71 -9.14 23.61
C ASP A 418 -7.82 -8.01 22.60
N LEU A 419 -8.71 -8.19 21.62
CA LEU A 419 -8.91 -7.22 20.55
C LEU A 419 -10.23 -6.48 20.74
N ALA A 420 -10.17 -5.16 20.59
CA ALA A 420 -11.35 -4.31 20.61
C ALA A 420 -11.30 -3.33 19.45
N ARG A 421 -12.48 -2.98 18.94
CA ARG A 421 -12.62 -1.89 17.99
C ARG A 421 -12.37 -0.57 18.71
N PRO A 422 -11.65 0.40 18.10
CA PRO A 422 -11.47 1.73 18.69
C PRO A 422 -12.77 2.55 18.78
N SER A 423 -13.88 2.06 18.21
CA SER A 423 -15.21 2.65 18.36
C SER A 423 -16.32 1.64 18.14
N SER A 424 -17.55 2.07 18.38
CA SER A 424 -18.77 1.33 18.03
C SER A 424 -18.98 1.10 16.54
N GLN A 425 -18.33 1.86 15.66
CA GLN A 425 -18.40 1.64 14.21
C GLN A 425 -17.65 0.36 13.80
N ASP A 426 -18.17 -0.31 12.78
CA ASP A 426 -17.50 -1.43 12.14
C ASP A 426 -16.17 -0.98 11.52
N VAL A 427 -15.20 -1.89 11.51
CA VAL A 427 -13.97 -1.71 10.75
C VAL A 427 -14.37 -1.60 9.28
N ASP A 428 -13.93 -0.53 8.62
CA ASP A 428 -14.14 -0.38 7.19
C ASP A 428 -13.58 -1.62 6.46
N MET A 429 -14.26 -2.11 5.43
CA MET A 429 -13.82 -3.28 4.66
C MET A 429 -13.49 -2.93 3.20
N THR A 430 -13.25 -1.66 2.91
CA THR A 430 -12.91 -1.19 1.55
C THR A 430 -11.55 -1.73 1.09
N GLU A 431 -11.53 -2.31 -0.11
CA GLU A 431 -10.35 -2.85 -0.82
C GLU A 431 -9.60 -1.74 -1.59
N SER A 432 -8.28 -1.83 -1.65
CA SER A 432 -7.40 -0.93 -2.41
C SER A 432 -7.16 -1.45 -3.82
N ASN A 433 -6.92 -0.56 -4.77
CA ASN A 433 -6.41 -0.94 -6.09
C ASN A 433 -4.92 -1.29 -6.01
N GLY A 434 -4.50 -2.38 -6.66
CA GLY A 434 -3.08 -2.76 -6.75
C GLY A 434 -2.88 -4.20 -7.20
N LEU A 435 -1.61 -4.63 -7.24
CA LEU A 435 -1.23 -6.03 -7.53
C LEU A 435 -1.77 -6.99 -6.45
N VAL A 436 -1.83 -6.51 -5.22
CA VAL A 436 -2.34 -7.22 -4.05
C VAL A 436 -3.49 -6.44 -3.42
N ASN A 437 -4.44 -7.18 -2.84
CA ASN A 437 -5.66 -6.63 -2.26
C ASN A 437 -5.42 -6.09 -0.85
N HIS A 438 -4.75 -4.94 -0.71
CA HIS A 438 -4.70 -4.28 0.58
C HIS A 438 -6.07 -3.73 0.98
N LYS A 439 -6.28 -3.59 2.28
CA LYS A 439 -7.32 -2.71 2.78
C LYS A 439 -6.99 -1.25 2.43
N ALA A 440 -7.94 -0.54 1.81
CA ALA A 440 -7.78 0.82 1.28
C ALA A 440 -7.48 1.87 2.36
N THR A 441 -8.06 1.68 3.54
CA THR A 441 -7.72 2.51 4.69
C THR A 441 -6.72 1.74 5.56
N PRO A 442 -5.59 2.36 5.94
CA PRO A 442 -5.06 2.12 7.28
C PRO A 442 -6.17 2.51 8.30
N LEU A 443 -5.97 2.43 9.60
CA LEU A 443 -6.94 3.01 10.56
C LEU A 443 -6.92 4.57 10.49
N GLU A 444 -7.17 5.15 9.32
CA GLU A 444 -7.26 6.58 9.05
C GLU A 444 -8.70 6.98 8.78
N VAL A 445 -9.09 8.15 9.26
CA VAL A 445 -10.43 8.71 9.11
C VAL A 445 -10.35 9.89 8.15
N THR A 446 -11.20 9.89 7.12
CA THR A 446 -11.42 11.08 6.29
C THR A 446 -12.65 11.79 6.80
N GLU A 447 -12.52 13.08 7.11
CA GLU A 447 -13.62 13.89 7.62
C GLU A 447 -13.77 15.20 6.84
N THR A 448 -15.02 15.68 6.80
CA THR A 448 -15.35 17.03 6.32
C THR A 448 -15.64 17.92 7.52
N ILE A 449 -14.78 18.91 7.74
CA ILE A 449 -14.87 19.84 8.85
C ILE A 449 -15.50 21.13 8.36
N ASN A 450 -16.63 21.50 8.97
CA ASN A 450 -17.35 22.71 8.66
C ASN A 450 -16.94 23.84 9.63
N ILE A 451 -16.24 24.85 9.13
CA ILE A 451 -15.90 26.06 9.89
C ILE A 451 -16.96 27.13 9.59
N ARG A 452 -17.66 27.61 10.62
CA ARG A 452 -18.79 28.55 10.46
C ARG A 452 -18.28 29.98 10.20
N ALA A 453 -19.12 30.80 9.56
CA ALA A 453 -18.84 32.20 9.28
C ALA A 453 -18.49 33.04 10.52
N GLY A 454 -19.24 32.84 11.60
CA GLY A 454 -18.98 33.50 12.87
C GLY A 454 -17.61 33.16 13.44
N ASP A 455 -17.17 31.90 13.32
CA ASP A 455 -15.85 31.45 13.80
C ASP A 455 -14.72 32.10 12.98
N ILE A 456 -14.89 32.17 11.66
CA ILE A 456 -13.93 32.82 10.76
C ILE A 456 -13.84 34.31 11.06
N LYS A 457 -14.97 35.00 11.21
CA LYS A 457 -15.00 36.42 11.54
C LYS A 457 -14.27 36.68 12.86
N ARG A 458 -14.55 35.90 13.90
CA ARG A 458 -13.87 36.02 15.20
C ARG A 458 -12.37 35.73 15.13
N LEU A 459 -11.94 34.72 14.37
CA LEU A 459 -10.51 34.46 14.13
C LEU A 459 -9.83 35.68 13.49
N LYS A 460 -10.47 36.26 12.47
CA LYS A 460 -9.97 37.47 11.82
C LYS A 460 -9.92 38.66 12.79
N ASP A 461 -10.98 38.90 13.54
CA ASP A 461 -11.07 40.01 14.49
C ASP A 461 -10.03 39.89 15.61
N SER A 462 -9.78 38.67 16.11
CA SER A 462 -8.72 38.40 17.10
C SER A 462 -7.33 38.68 16.54
N MET A 463 -7.05 38.25 15.30
CA MET A 463 -5.78 38.54 14.64
C MET A 463 -5.60 40.03 14.36
N MET A 464 -6.68 40.76 14.03
CA MET A 464 -6.64 42.21 13.83
C MET A 464 -6.28 42.96 15.13
N LYS A 465 -6.73 42.47 16.30
CA LYS A 465 -6.33 43.01 17.62
C LYS A 465 -4.85 42.79 17.92
N GLU A 466 -4.30 41.61 17.59
CA GLU A 466 -2.84 41.35 17.69
C GLU A 466 -2.02 42.20 16.69
N CYS A 467 -2.63 42.61 15.58
CA CYS A 467 -1.99 43.28 14.45
C CYS A 467 -2.18 44.80 14.40
N GLU A 468 -2.69 45.44 15.46
CA GLU A 468 -2.74 46.92 15.55
C GLU A 468 -1.34 47.57 15.36
N TYR A 469 -0.27 46.79 15.56
CA TYR A 469 1.12 47.18 15.29
C TYR A 469 1.60 46.98 13.84
N LEU A 470 0.94 46.15 13.02
CA LEU A 470 1.39 45.76 11.67
C LEU A 470 0.67 46.49 10.53
N LYS A 471 -0.46 47.19 10.78
CA LYS A 471 -1.28 47.87 9.76
C LYS A 471 -1.63 47.00 8.53
N GLU A 472 -1.70 45.68 8.69
CA GLU A 472 -1.95 44.74 7.60
C GLU A 472 -3.29 44.00 7.75
N SER A 473 -4.03 43.86 6.66
CA SER A 473 -5.26 43.05 6.59
C SER A 473 -4.97 41.64 6.02
N PHE A 474 -5.65 40.61 6.55
CA PHE A 474 -5.52 39.22 6.08
C PHE A 474 -6.78 38.71 5.37
N THR A 475 -6.58 37.88 4.35
CA THR A 475 -7.66 37.14 3.68
C THR A 475 -8.11 35.95 4.53
N THR A 476 -9.34 35.49 4.35
CA THR A 476 -9.86 34.28 5.02
C THR A 476 -8.97 33.05 4.75
N TYR A 477 -8.41 32.96 3.54
CA TYR A 477 -7.50 31.88 3.17
C TYR A 477 -6.23 31.87 4.03
N GLU A 478 -5.53 33.01 4.13
CA GLU A 478 -4.28 33.12 4.91
C GLU A 478 -4.50 32.78 6.39
N VAL A 479 -5.64 33.19 6.93
CA VAL A 479 -6.00 32.95 8.33
C VAL A 479 -6.26 31.46 8.55
N LEU A 480 -7.10 30.85 7.72
CA LEU A 480 -7.46 29.45 7.87
C LEU A 480 -6.30 28.49 7.54
N SER A 481 -5.49 28.80 6.52
CA SER A 481 -4.32 27.99 6.17
C SER A 481 -3.34 27.91 7.32
N SER A 482 -3.05 29.05 7.93
CA SER A 482 -2.15 29.17 9.08
C SER A 482 -2.68 28.43 10.30
N TYR A 483 -3.97 28.60 10.58
CA TYR A 483 -4.64 27.93 11.69
C TYR A 483 -4.63 26.41 11.54
N ILE A 484 -5.07 25.89 10.38
CA ILE A 484 -5.17 24.45 10.11
C ILE A 484 -3.79 23.81 10.09
N TRP A 485 -2.79 24.45 9.47
CA TRP A 485 -1.42 23.92 9.40
C TRP A 485 -0.84 23.70 10.80
N LYS A 486 -1.02 24.67 11.69
CA LYS A 486 -0.57 24.59 13.08
C LYS A 486 -1.27 23.49 13.88
N LEU A 487 -2.61 23.39 13.81
CA LEU A 487 -3.35 22.34 14.52
C LEU A 487 -2.98 20.95 14.01
N ARG A 488 -2.80 20.80 12.70
CA ARG A 488 -2.41 19.53 12.09
C ARG A 488 -1.02 19.09 12.55
N SER A 489 -0.07 20.02 12.64
CA SER A 489 1.28 19.74 13.17
C SER A 489 1.21 19.11 14.56
N ARG A 490 0.46 19.74 15.46
CA ARG A 490 0.28 19.27 16.84
C ARG A 490 -0.41 17.92 16.91
N ALA A 491 -1.50 17.76 16.15
CA ALA A 491 -2.27 16.52 16.12
C ALA A 491 -1.46 15.33 15.60
N LEU A 492 -0.54 15.56 14.67
CA LEU A 492 0.37 14.54 14.14
C LEU A 492 1.61 14.31 15.00
N LYS A 493 1.87 15.18 16.00
CA LYS A 493 3.06 15.12 16.87
C LYS A 493 4.35 15.07 16.05
N LEU A 494 4.45 15.96 15.06
CA LEU A 494 5.62 16.04 14.19
C LEU A 494 6.89 16.32 15.00
N ASN A 495 8.04 15.87 14.49
CA ASN A 495 9.34 16.12 15.12
C ASN A 495 9.58 17.64 15.25
N PRO A 496 9.79 18.20 16.45
CA PRO A 496 9.99 19.64 16.63
C PRO A 496 11.14 20.24 15.82
N ASP A 497 12.19 19.45 15.58
CA ASP A 497 13.37 19.85 14.81
C ASP A 497 13.24 19.57 13.31
N GLY A 498 12.14 18.93 12.89
CA GLY A 498 11.84 18.64 11.49
C GLY A 498 11.30 19.87 10.75
N ILE A 499 11.48 19.88 9.43
CA ILE A 499 10.90 20.90 8.54
C ILE A 499 9.50 20.47 8.12
N THR A 500 8.55 21.38 8.26
CA THR A 500 7.20 21.27 7.69
C THR A 500 6.99 22.36 6.63
N VAL A 501 6.25 22.01 5.58
CA VAL A 501 6.06 22.88 4.41
C VAL A 501 4.58 23.03 4.12
N LEU A 502 4.10 24.26 3.96
CA LEU A 502 2.76 24.59 3.47
C LEU A 502 2.85 25.01 1.99
N GLY A 503 2.32 24.19 1.10
CA GLY A 503 2.11 24.52 -0.31
C GLY A 503 0.78 25.24 -0.52
N VAL A 504 0.81 26.33 -1.30
CA VAL A 504 -0.34 27.20 -1.60
C VAL A 504 -0.44 27.43 -3.09
N ALA A 505 -1.55 27.03 -3.70
CA ALA A 505 -1.83 27.36 -5.09
C ALA A 505 -2.37 28.80 -5.22
N VAL A 506 -1.72 29.63 -6.05
CA VAL A 506 -2.05 31.05 -6.25
C VAL A 506 -2.45 31.29 -7.70
N GLY A 507 -3.64 31.85 -7.93
CA GLY A 507 -4.11 32.17 -9.28
C GLY A 507 -3.40 33.39 -9.88
N ILE A 508 -2.66 33.19 -10.97
CA ILE A 508 -1.85 34.24 -11.63
C ILE A 508 -2.49 34.81 -12.90
N ARG A 509 -3.71 34.40 -13.24
CA ARG A 509 -4.40 34.80 -14.48
C ARG A 509 -4.39 36.31 -14.78
N HIS A 510 -4.50 37.13 -13.74
CA HIS A 510 -4.65 38.59 -13.85
C HIS A 510 -3.29 39.33 -13.99
N VAL A 511 -2.18 38.63 -13.79
CA VAL A 511 -0.82 39.17 -13.91
C VAL A 511 -0.05 38.57 -15.08
N LEU A 512 -0.69 37.70 -15.88
CA LEU A 512 -0.13 37.21 -17.14
C LEU A 512 -0.16 38.29 -18.22
N ASP A 513 0.87 38.29 -19.07
CA ASP A 513 1.03 39.23 -20.17
C ASP A 513 1.39 38.46 -21.46
N PRO A 514 0.47 38.38 -22.45
CA PRO A 514 -0.86 38.98 -22.44
C PRO A 514 -1.82 38.25 -21.46
N PRO A 515 -2.83 38.94 -20.92
CA PRO A 515 -3.81 38.33 -20.03
C PRO A 515 -4.61 37.25 -20.76
N LEU A 516 -4.90 36.14 -20.07
CA LEU A 516 -5.66 35.04 -20.67
C LEU A 516 -7.09 35.48 -21.02
N PRO A 517 -7.62 35.10 -22.20
CA PRO A 517 -8.97 35.46 -22.61
C PRO A 517 -10.03 35.02 -21.60
N LYS A 518 -11.10 35.82 -21.49
CA LYS A 518 -12.28 35.47 -20.70
C LYS A 518 -12.92 34.21 -21.32
N GLY A 519 -12.95 33.11 -20.58
CA GLY A 519 -13.39 31.80 -21.09
C GLY A 519 -12.25 30.83 -21.43
N TYR A 520 -10.98 31.25 -21.38
CA TYR A 520 -9.86 30.31 -21.46
C TYR A 520 -9.85 29.40 -20.22
N TYR A 521 -9.83 28.09 -20.45
CA TYR A 521 -10.02 27.07 -19.44
C TYR A 521 -8.71 26.41 -18.96
N GLY A 522 -7.57 26.94 -19.38
CA GLY A 522 -6.27 26.53 -18.83
C GLY A 522 -6.05 26.97 -17.38
N ASN A 523 -5.38 26.11 -16.63
CA ASN A 523 -4.97 26.35 -15.25
C ASN A 523 -3.90 27.43 -15.18
N ALA A 524 -4.27 28.63 -14.73
CA ALA A 524 -3.34 29.75 -14.55
C ALA A 524 -3.12 30.00 -13.05
N TYR A 525 -2.44 29.05 -12.42
CA TYR A 525 -2.01 29.14 -11.03
C TYR A 525 -0.55 28.70 -10.91
N ILE A 526 0.08 29.10 -9.82
CA ILE A 526 1.44 28.70 -9.45
C ILE A 526 1.44 28.26 -7.99
N ASP A 527 2.22 27.24 -7.66
CA ASP A 527 2.36 26.78 -6.28
C ASP A 527 3.47 27.56 -5.60
N VAL A 528 3.19 28.11 -4.41
CA VAL A 528 4.20 28.73 -3.54
C VAL A 528 4.32 27.93 -2.26
N TYR A 529 5.53 27.81 -1.75
CA TYR A 529 5.83 27.00 -0.57
C TYR A 529 6.27 27.89 0.58
N VAL A 530 5.71 27.63 1.77
CA VAL A 530 6.12 28.26 3.02
C VAL A 530 6.76 27.19 3.88
N GLU A 531 8.04 27.36 4.19
CA GLU A 531 8.81 26.41 4.99
C GLU A 531 9.05 26.96 6.40
N LEU A 532 8.87 26.10 7.40
CA LEU A 532 9.13 26.37 8.81
C LEU A 532 9.64 25.10 9.47
N THR A 533 10.42 25.23 10.54
CA THR A 533 10.55 24.13 11.50
C THR A 533 9.22 23.91 12.21
N VAL A 534 8.94 22.68 12.65
CA VAL A 534 7.74 22.37 13.44
C VAL A 534 7.70 23.22 14.71
N ARG A 535 8.84 23.41 15.38
CA ARG A 535 8.97 24.29 16.53
C ARG A 535 8.56 25.73 16.22
N GLU A 536 9.09 26.32 15.15
CA GLU A 536 8.71 27.67 14.73
C GLU A 536 7.21 27.78 14.41
N LEU A 537 6.63 26.78 13.73
CA LEU A 537 5.19 26.74 13.43
C LEU A 537 4.35 26.69 14.72
N GLU A 538 4.77 25.90 15.70
CA GLU A 538 4.03 25.69 16.93
C GLU A 538 4.16 26.83 17.94
N GLU A 539 5.30 27.53 17.96
CA GLU A 539 5.58 28.68 18.84
C GLU A 539 5.10 30.00 18.24
N SER A 540 5.06 30.15 16.90
CA SER A 540 4.63 31.40 16.26
C SER A 540 3.14 31.70 16.47
N SER A 541 2.79 32.98 16.62
CA SER A 541 1.39 33.42 16.57
C SER A 541 0.76 33.12 15.19
N ILE A 542 -0.55 32.94 15.13
CA ILE A 542 -1.27 32.73 13.87
C ILE A 542 -1.09 33.95 12.93
N SER A 543 -1.02 35.15 13.50
CA SER A 543 -0.73 36.41 12.79
C SER A 543 0.62 36.38 12.07
N ASN A 544 1.67 35.89 12.73
CA ASN A 544 3.00 35.76 12.12
C ASN A 544 3.02 34.72 10.99
N ILE A 545 2.36 33.57 11.17
CA ILE A 545 2.27 32.53 10.15
C ILE A 545 1.47 33.06 8.94
N ALA A 546 0.34 33.74 9.18
CA ALA A 546 -0.49 34.32 8.12
C ALA A 546 0.26 35.40 7.32
N ASN A 547 1.13 36.18 7.97
CA ASN A 547 1.99 37.13 7.28
C ASN A 547 3.01 36.43 6.37
N ARG A 548 3.61 35.32 6.81
CA ARG A 548 4.50 34.51 5.95
C ARG A 548 3.74 33.95 4.74
N VAL A 549 2.54 33.41 4.94
CA VAL A 549 1.67 32.94 3.85
C VAL A 549 1.32 34.07 2.89
N LYS A 550 0.95 35.24 3.40
CA LYS A 550 0.63 36.41 2.58
C LYS A 550 1.81 36.90 1.75
N LYS A 551 3.01 36.94 2.34
CA LYS A 551 4.25 37.28 1.62
C LYS A 551 4.54 36.28 0.50
N ALA A 552 4.47 34.98 0.78
CA ALA A 552 4.65 33.93 -0.24
C ALA A 552 3.58 34.03 -1.35
N LYS A 553 2.33 34.36 -1.03
CA LYS A 553 1.32 34.60 -2.06
C LYS A 553 1.60 35.82 -2.93
N LYS A 554 2.26 36.85 -2.40
CA LYS A 554 2.62 38.04 -3.18
C LYS A 554 3.75 37.77 -4.16
N THR A 555 4.73 36.93 -3.79
CA THR A 555 5.82 36.56 -4.70
C THR A 555 5.29 35.83 -5.94
N ALA A 556 4.20 35.07 -5.81
CA ALA A 556 3.50 34.45 -6.94
C ALA A 556 3.05 35.42 -8.04
N TYR A 557 2.94 36.73 -7.74
CA TYR A 557 2.53 37.75 -8.72
C TYR A 557 3.72 38.49 -9.35
N GLU A 558 4.93 38.26 -8.86
CA GLU A 558 6.14 38.87 -9.41
C GLU A 558 6.51 38.17 -10.71
N LYS A 559 6.67 38.93 -11.80
CA LYS A 559 7.00 38.38 -13.11
C LYS A 559 8.27 37.50 -13.07
N GLY A 560 9.28 37.92 -12.31
CA GLY A 560 10.51 37.16 -12.12
C GLY A 560 10.29 35.80 -11.47
N TYR A 561 9.45 35.72 -10.43
CA TYR A 561 9.11 34.47 -9.77
C TYR A 561 8.26 33.56 -10.65
N ILE A 562 7.30 34.11 -11.40
CA ILE A 562 6.50 33.34 -12.38
C ILE A 562 7.42 32.75 -13.46
N GLU A 563 8.33 33.55 -14.02
CA GLU A 563 9.29 33.09 -15.02
C GLU A 563 10.27 32.06 -14.44
N GLU A 564 10.75 32.26 -13.21
CA GLU A 564 11.61 31.32 -12.51
C GLU A 564 10.89 30.01 -12.22
N GLU A 565 9.66 30.03 -11.73
CA GLU A 565 8.87 28.83 -11.48
C GLU A 565 8.41 28.16 -12.76
N LEU A 566 8.13 28.90 -13.84
CA LEU A 566 7.91 28.31 -15.16
C LEU A 566 9.19 27.70 -15.71
N LYS A 567 10.36 28.32 -15.51
CA LYS A 567 11.67 27.75 -15.83
C LYS A 567 12.01 26.57 -14.93
N ASN A 568 11.65 26.59 -13.65
CA ASN A 568 11.83 25.49 -12.71
C ASN A 568 10.88 24.37 -13.06
N THR A 569 9.65 24.66 -13.48
CA THR A 569 8.68 23.68 -13.98
C THR A 569 9.16 23.11 -15.30
N GLU A 570 9.62 23.94 -16.23
CA GLU A 570 10.21 23.52 -17.51
C GLU A 570 11.51 22.74 -17.27
N ARG A 571 12.31 23.12 -16.26
CA ARG A 571 13.50 22.40 -15.80
C ARG A 571 13.09 21.11 -15.10
N LEU A 572 12.08 21.04 -14.25
CA LEU A 572 11.55 19.79 -13.66
C LEU A 572 10.97 18.87 -14.74
N MET A 573 10.44 19.47 -15.82
CA MET A 573 9.98 18.77 -17.01
C MET A 573 11.15 18.27 -17.87
N ARG A 574 12.27 19.00 -17.95
CA ARG A 574 13.47 18.70 -18.75
C ARG A 574 14.56 17.93 -17.98
N ASP A 575 15.05 18.49 -16.89
CA ASP A 575 15.92 17.93 -15.86
C ASP A 575 15.12 17.32 -14.69
N ASP A 576 15.39 16.04 -14.49
CA ASP A 576 14.82 15.12 -13.49
C ASP A 576 15.26 15.47 -12.04
N SER A 577 15.08 16.71 -11.57
CA SER A 577 15.41 17.13 -10.20
C SER A 577 14.26 16.80 -9.22
N MET A 578 14.54 15.94 -8.25
CA MET A 578 13.67 15.70 -7.09
C MET A 578 13.96 16.79 -6.04
N PHE A 579 12.95 17.24 -5.29
CA PHE A 579 13.21 17.96 -4.04
C PHE A 579 13.97 17.00 -3.09
N GLU A 580 15.28 17.21 -2.94
CA GLU A 580 16.09 16.56 -1.91
C GLU A 580 16.06 17.41 -0.64
N GLY A 581 15.22 17.00 0.30
CA GLY A 581 15.11 17.59 1.63
C GLY A 581 14.13 16.77 2.46
N VAL A 582 14.52 16.39 3.67
CA VAL A 582 13.62 15.71 4.62
C VAL A 582 12.52 16.69 5.01
N SER A 583 11.32 16.52 4.46
CA SER A 583 10.12 17.16 5.01
C SER A 583 9.34 16.10 5.79
N ASP A 584 9.33 16.23 7.12
CA ASP A 584 8.58 15.35 8.01
C ASP A 584 7.06 15.59 7.90
N GLY A 585 6.63 16.56 7.08
CA GLY A 585 5.24 16.78 6.73
C GLY A 585 5.06 17.88 5.69
N LEU A 586 4.89 17.48 4.43
CA LEU A 586 4.42 18.35 3.34
C LEU A 586 2.89 18.48 3.41
N PHE A 587 2.38 19.71 3.39
CA PHE A 587 0.98 20.07 3.55
C PHE A 587 0.54 20.95 2.38
N PHE A 588 -0.30 20.43 1.48
CA PHE A 588 -0.87 21.21 0.38
C PHE A 588 -2.24 21.75 0.76
N LEU A 589 -2.46 23.04 0.52
CA LEU A 589 -3.75 23.71 0.66
C LEU A 589 -4.07 24.50 -0.63
N THR A 590 -5.29 24.40 -1.13
CA THR A 590 -5.71 25.00 -2.42
C THR A 590 -6.99 25.81 -2.24
N ASP A 591 -7.05 27.04 -2.77
CA ASP A 591 -8.24 27.89 -2.81
C ASP A 591 -9.07 27.63 -4.08
N TRP A 592 -10.20 26.94 -3.93
CA TRP A 592 -11.05 26.53 -5.05
C TRP A 592 -11.93 27.65 -5.63
N ARG A 593 -11.93 28.87 -5.05
CA ARG A 593 -12.77 29.99 -5.54
C ARG A 593 -12.40 30.46 -6.96
N ASN A 594 -11.16 30.21 -7.38
CA ASN A 594 -10.62 30.65 -8.67
C ASN A 594 -10.47 29.50 -9.69
N ILE A 595 -10.93 28.28 -9.35
CA ILE A 595 -10.84 27.09 -10.19
C ILE A 595 -12.29 26.73 -10.57
N GLY A 596 -12.65 26.86 -11.84
CA GLY A 596 -14.03 26.76 -12.36
C GLY A 596 -14.64 25.36 -12.32
N TRP A 597 -14.69 24.73 -11.14
CA TRP A 597 -14.93 23.29 -10.95
C TRP A 597 -16.40 22.87 -10.84
N PHE A 598 -17.37 23.80 -10.87
CA PHE A 598 -18.78 23.45 -10.71
C PHE A 598 -19.57 23.31 -12.02
N GLY A 599 -18.92 22.83 -13.07
CA GLY A 599 -19.57 22.34 -14.29
C GLY A 599 -18.71 21.27 -14.97
N SER A 600 -19.35 20.27 -15.59
CA SER A 600 -18.68 19.34 -16.50
C SER A 600 -18.03 20.13 -17.64
N MET A 601 -16.72 19.95 -17.84
CA MET A 601 -15.98 20.62 -18.89
C MET A 601 -15.44 19.62 -19.90
N ASP A 602 -15.81 19.83 -21.15
CA ASP A 602 -15.25 19.19 -22.33
C ASP A 602 -14.12 20.08 -22.86
N PHE A 603 -12.91 19.52 -22.98
CA PHE A 603 -11.73 20.21 -23.51
C PHE A 603 -11.64 20.14 -25.05
N GLY A 604 -12.77 19.89 -25.72
CA GLY A 604 -12.87 19.66 -27.16
C GLY A 604 -12.59 18.19 -27.54
N TRP A 605 -12.74 17.27 -26.59
CA TRP A 605 -12.47 15.83 -26.72
C TRP A 605 -13.76 14.99 -26.64
N ASN A 606 -14.93 15.62 -26.57
CA ASN A 606 -16.27 15.01 -26.52
C ASN A 606 -16.51 14.05 -25.33
N GLU A 607 -15.65 14.05 -24.31
CA GLU A 607 -15.86 13.31 -23.06
C GLU A 607 -15.41 14.13 -21.83
N PRO A 608 -16.10 14.00 -20.68
CA PRO A 608 -15.71 14.68 -19.44
C PRO A 608 -14.45 14.04 -18.84
N VAL A 609 -13.43 14.86 -18.55
CA VAL A 609 -12.17 14.41 -17.95
C VAL A 609 -12.02 14.94 -16.53
N ASN A 610 -11.71 14.06 -15.57
CA ASN A 610 -11.39 14.44 -14.19
C ASN A 610 -9.89 14.76 -14.06
N LEU A 611 -9.53 15.99 -13.68
CA LEU A 611 -8.15 16.37 -13.38
C LEU A 611 -7.79 16.00 -11.93
N ARG A 612 -6.72 15.21 -11.74
CA ARG A 612 -6.04 15.00 -10.45
C ARG A 612 -4.63 15.60 -10.52
N PRO A 613 -4.10 16.23 -9.44
CA PRO A 613 -2.71 16.67 -9.39
C PRO A 613 -1.75 15.47 -9.52
N LEU A 614 -0.67 15.66 -10.28
CA LEU A 614 0.32 14.63 -10.65
C LEU A 614 1.44 14.44 -9.60
N THR A 615 1.17 14.69 -8.32
CA THR A 615 2.11 14.44 -7.22
C THR A 615 1.58 13.32 -6.32
N GLN A 616 1.81 12.08 -6.73
CA GLN A 616 1.58 10.90 -5.89
C GLN A 616 2.76 10.70 -4.93
N ARG A 617 2.56 11.09 -3.68
CA ARG A 617 2.97 10.27 -2.53
C ARG A 617 1.76 10.11 -1.64
N GLU A 618 1.19 8.92 -1.64
CA GLU A 618 0.07 8.56 -0.74
C GLU A 618 0.50 8.53 0.73
N SER A 619 1.80 8.66 1.03
CA SER A 619 2.32 8.89 2.39
C SER A 619 2.13 10.32 2.90
N THR A 620 1.69 11.26 2.06
CA THR A 620 1.46 12.66 2.44
C THR A 620 -0.03 12.93 2.59
N VAL A 621 -0.45 13.10 3.84
CA VAL A 621 -1.86 13.21 4.20
C VAL A 621 -2.43 14.56 3.70
N HIS A 622 -3.21 14.50 2.62
CA HIS A 622 -3.78 15.64 1.91
C HIS A 622 -4.93 16.34 2.67
N VAL A 623 -5.01 17.67 2.54
CA VAL A 623 -6.13 18.49 3.04
C VAL A 623 -6.62 19.41 1.93
N GLY A 624 -7.86 19.21 1.48
CA GLY A 624 -8.51 20.07 0.50
C GLY A 624 -9.43 21.06 1.20
N MET A 625 -9.26 22.37 0.98
CA MET A 625 -10.13 23.39 1.57
C MET A 625 -11.06 23.99 0.52
N ILE A 626 -12.32 23.54 0.48
CA ILE A 626 -13.31 24.02 -0.50
C ILE A 626 -13.93 25.32 0.00
N LEU A 627 -13.63 26.40 -0.70
CA LEU A 627 -14.22 27.73 -0.52
C LEU A 627 -15.23 27.97 -1.65
N LYS A 628 -16.54 27.88 -1.38
CA LYS A 628 -17.57 28.15 -2.41
C LYS A 628 -17.78 29.66 -2.61
N PRO A 629 -18.15 30.13 -3.83
CA PRO A 629 -18.62 31.50 -4.03
C PRO A 629 -19.86 31.79 -3.19
N SER A 630 -19.94 32.97 -2.56
CA SER A 630 -21.08 33.35 -1.71
C SER A 630 -22.44 33.33 -2.44
N LYS A 631 -22.44 33.44 -3.77
CA LYS A 631 -23.64 33.54 -4.60
C LYS A 631 -24.29 32.20 -4.98
N SER A 632 -23.63 31.06 -4.80
CA SER A 632 -24.08 29.77 -5.36
C SER A 632 -24.69 28.78 -4.35
N ASP A 633 -24.67 29.10 -3.05
CA ASP A 633 -25.24 28.26 -1.99
C ASP A 633 -25.53 29.11 -0.74
N PRO A 634 -26.80 29.53 -0.51
CA PRO A 634 -27.17 30.41 0.60
C PRO A 634 -26.90 29.81 1.99
N SER A 635 -26.85 28.47 2.11
CA SER A 635 -26.56 27.78 3.38
C SER A 635 -25.08 27.89 3.80
N MET A 636 -24.22 28.34 2.87
CA MET A 636 -22.78 28.45 3.02
C MET A 636 -22.29 29.90 3.13
N GLU A 637 -23.19 30.89 3.21
CA GLU A 637 -22.80 32.31 3.33
C GLU A 637 -21.89 32.54 4.55
N GLY A 638 -20.59 32.63 4.24
CA GLY A 638 -19.50 32.92 5.17
C GLY A 638 -18.75 31.72 5.76
N GLY A 639 -19.13 30.46 5.52
CA GLY A 639 -18.46 29.26 6.06
C GLY A 639 -17.44 28.59 5.13
N VAL A 640 -16.66 27.63 5.65
CA VAL A 640 -15.62 26.89 4.89
C VAL A 640 -15.69 25.39 5.19
N LYS A 641 -15.57 24.56 4.14
CA LYS A 641 -15.44 23.10 4.27
C LYS A 641 -13.99 22.68 4.08
N VAL A 642 -13.42 22.06 5.10
CA VAL A 642 -12.07 21.48 5.05
C VAL A 642 -12.23 19.97 5.00
N ILE A 643 -11.85 19.36 3.89
CA ILE A 643 -11.79 17.91 3.76
C ILE A 643 -10.39 17.49 4.16
N MET A 644 -10.30 16.70 5.22
CA MET A 644 -9.04 16.29 5.81
C MET A 644 -9.05 14.78 6.01
N LYS A 645 -7.99 14.12 5.55
CA LYS A 645 -7.65 12.76 5.96
C LYS A 645 -6.63 12.86 7.09
N LEU A 646 -6.69 12.01 8.10
CA LEU A 646 -5.64 11.83 9.13
C LEU A 646 -5.74 10.41 9.70
N PRO A 647 -4.66 9.85 10.28
CA PRO A 647 -4.76 8.74 11.21
C PRO A 647 -5.84 9.00 12.27
N ARG A 648 -6.61 7.99 12.66
CA ARG A 648 -7.78 8.19 13.53
C ARG A 648 -7.45 8.97 14.81
N ASP A 649 -6.37 8.61 15.49
CA ASP A 649 -5.93 9.30 16.71
C ASP A 649 -5.55 10.75 16.45
N ALA A 650 -4.86 11.01 15.34
CA ALA A 650 -4.55 12.37 14.92
C ALA A 650 -5.83 13.13 14.54
N MET A 651 -6.86 12.50 13.96
CA MET A 651 -8.14 13.15 13.69
C MET A 651 -8.89 13.51 14.99
N VAL A 652 -8.86 12.63 15.99
CA VAL A 652 -9.43 12.90 17.31
C VAL A 652 -8.69 14.04 18.00
N GLU A 653 -7.36 14.02 17.99
CA GLU A 653 -6.54 15.07 18.58
C GLU A 653 -6.69 16.39 17.81
N PHE A 654 -6.77 16.35 16.49
CA PHE A 654 -7.02 17.53 15.66
C PHE A 654 -8.35 18.21 16.00
N LYS A 655 -9.41 17.41 16.22
CA LYS A 655 -10.71 17.93 16.68
C LYS A 655 -10.63 18.50 18.09
N ARG A 656 -9.87 17.86 18.98
CA ARG A 656 -9.64 18.34 20.35
C ARG A 656 -8.89 19.67 20.33
N GLU A 657 -7.77 19.75 19.62
CA GLU A 657 -6.98 20.97 19.39
C GLU A 657 -7.85 22.09 18.82
N MET A 658 -8.71 21.77 17.83
CA MET A 658 -9.67 22.73 17.28
C MET A 658 -10.69 23.20 18.33
N ALA A 659 -11.20 22.32 19.19
CA ALA A 659 -12.12 22.68 20.26
C ALA A 659 -11.44 23.50 21.38
N THR A 660 -10.23 23.12 21.79
CA THR A 660 -9.42 23.84 22.79
C THR A 660 -9.06 25.23 22.29
N MET A 661 -8.63 25.35 21.05
CA MET A 661 -8.35 26.65 20.43
C MET A 661 -9.63 27.46 20.23
N LYS A 662 -10.76 26.81 19.92
CA LYS A 662 -12.06 27.50 19.95
C LYS A 662 -12.34 28.10 21.33
N LYS A 663 -12.11 27.34 22.41
CA LYS A 663 -12.31 27.83 23.78
C LYS A 663 -11.33 28.96 24.16
N LEU A 664 -10.06 28.86 23.77
CA LEU A 664 -9.04 29.88 24.05
C LEU A 664 -9.31 31.21 23.32
N TYR A 665 -9.75 31.17 22.06
CA TYR A 665 -9.98 32.37 21.26
C TYR A 665 -11.42 32.91 21.32
N PHE A 666 -12.39 32.09 21.71
CA PHE A 666 -13.82 32.45 21.69
C PHE A 666 -14.50 32.40 23.07
N GLY A 667 -13.83 31.93 24.13
CA GLY A 667 -14.41 31.69 25.46
C GLY A 667 -15.31 30.45 25.49
N ASP A 668 -15.81 30.09 26.68
CA ASP A 668 -16.88 29.09 26.81
C ASP A 668 -18.15 29.67 26.19
N THR A 669 -18.57 29.11 25.06
CA THR A 669 -19.91 29.36 24.52
C THR A 669 -20.82 28.29 25.12
N ASN A 670 -21.74 28.71 25.99
CA ASN A 670 -22.89 27.88 26.39
C ASN A 670 -23.76 27.54 25.18
#